data_AF-K4AMU8-F1
#
_entry.id   AF-K4AMU8-F1
#
_cell.length_a   1.000
_cell.length_b   1.000
_cell.length_c   1.000
_cell.angle_alpha   90.00
_cell.angle_beta   90.00
_cell.angle_gamma   90.00
#
_symmetry.space_group_name_H-M   'P 1'
#
loop_
_entity.id
_entity.type
_entity.pdbx_description
1 polymer ?
#
loop_
_entity_poly.entity_id
_entity_poly.type
_entity_poly.pdbx_seq_one_letter_code
_entity_poly.pdbx_strand_id
1 'polypeptide(L)'
;MRPGIFNPILYGKRLFQQFAVDTYIKIESSRLDYIRNNQDILRANQYQGLVDSWRTGVEDANEEIIRGHILDNQWVVPYNPCLLRTFNCHINVEACSSIKSVKYLFKYIYKGHDRASVAVREAGKKDDKGNIDEITQYKEARWVTPPEAMWRIYSFDLSKNHPQVQQLQLHLPDMHMVTYHKQDKIERVVKRPGADESMLTESNGKFWKPRKNAVYQVGRLVSAHPAEGECYFLWVLLNHVAGATSYRDLRTVDGVLLPSFREAAERRGLIEEDNTLDECLTENSLFHMPSSLRRLFATILVFCEPNDVFGLWTKHLDAMSEDYRRNNPNPSLVEQVVLIDIRNMLQSMGKDIRSFPLPRIDDAYDDASGIPREIFEEASIDQDPEDVGLSDSLNEEQRAAYEEIMSKVDTEQGDLFFVDGPGGTGKTFLYRALLGTLRNQNKLAIATTTFGVAASIMPGGRTAHSRFKIPLTFEDGCFSFTKESGTAKLLQQASLIIWDKASMAKRQAMEALDNSLRDIMGRQDLSFGGKTVVFGGDFRQVLPIVRKGSRAQIVDATLRRSYLWESMHHLKLVRNMRAQSDPWFAEYLLRIGGGTEEVNGDGDKDLDRLIECIFPNLNANMTNKDYITSRAILCTCNDWVDNINIKMIGMFQGEEMVYHSFDSAIDDPHNYYPSEFLNTLTPNGLPPHLLKLKIGCPIILLKNIDPANGLCNGTRLVVRGFQKNSIDAEIVLGQHAGKRVFLPRILLCPSDDEMSPFQFKRKQFPIRLSFAMTVNKSQGQTIPNV
;
A
#
# COMPACT_ATOMS: atom_id res chain seq x y z
N MET A 1 53.84 1.07 21.02
CA MET A 1 54.83 1.86 20.23
C MET A 1 55.86 0.90 19.65
N ARG A 2 56.22 1.05 18.37
CA ARG A 2 57.23 0.18 17.73
C ARG A 2 58.62 0.83 17.87
N PRO A 3 59.61 0.16 18.48
CA PRO A 3 60.98 0.68 18.55
C PRO A 3 61.57 0.89 17.15
N GLY A 4 62.26 2.01 16.93
CA GLY A 4 63.02 2.26 15.69
C GLY A 4 62.28 2.98 14.55
N ILE A 5 61.01 3.36 14.71
CA ILE A 5 60.26 4.09 13.67
C ILE A 5 60.14 5.58 14.06
N PHE A 6 60.64 6.47 13.20
CA PHE A 6 60.49 7.91 13.35
C PHE A 6 59.00 8.30 13.30
N ASN A 7 58.49 8.88 14.37
CA ASN A 7 57.14 9.44 14.45
C ASN A 7 57.25 10.96 14.60
N PRO A 8 56.98 11.77 13.55
CA PRO A 8 57.14 13.22 13.60
C PRO A 8 56.27 13.88 14.67
N ILE A 9 55.13 13.28 15.03
CA ILE A 9 54.23 13.76 16.09
C ILE A 9 54.89 13.60 17.48
N LEU A 10 55.58 12.49 17.74
CA LEU A 10 56.25 12.24 19.02
C LEU A 10 57.62 12.92 19.12
N TYR A 11 58.33 13.07 17.99
CA TYR A 11 59.61 13.78 17.93
C TYR A 11 59.47 15.29 18.15
N GLY A 12 58.29 15.85 17.90
CA GLY A 12 57.95 17.23 18.27
C GLY A 12 58.01 17.51 19.78
N LYS A 13 57.99 16.48 20.65
CA LYS A 13 58.08 16.58 22.12
C LYS A 13 57.26 17.78 22.66
N ARG A 14 57.96 18.83 23.10
CA ARG A 14 57.37 20.04 23.69
C ARG A 14 56.56 20.87 22.68
N LEU A 15 56.96 20.91 21.41
CA LEU A 15 56.23 21.58 20.32
C LEU A 15 54.91 20.89 20.01
N PHE A 16 54.84 19.55 20.08
CA PHE A 16 53.58 18.83 19.89
C PHE A 16 52.65 19.02 21.09
N GLN A 17 53.17 18.98 22.32
CA GLN A 17 52.39 19.31 23.51
C GLN A 17 51.88 20.76 23.46
N GLN A 18 52.72 21.73 23.07
CA GLN A 18 52.32 23.12 22.89
C GLN A 18 51.27 23.27 21.78
N PHE A 19 51.45 22.61 20.63
CA PHE A 19 50.45 22.65 19.56
C PHE A 19 49.11 22.03 19.99
N ALA A 20 49.13 20.89 20.68
CA ALA A 20 47.93 20.22 21.16
C ALA A 20 47.22 21.04 22.25
N VAL A 21 47.98 21.61 23.20
CA VAL A 21 47.47 22.49 24.26
C VAL A 21 46.98 23.81 23.68
N ASP A 22 47.71 24.45 22.76
CA ASP A 22 47.31 25.69 22.11
C ASP A 22 46.09 25.50 21.21
N THR A 23 45.96 24.35 20.55
CA THR A 23 44.78 24.07 19.71
C THR A 23 43.56 23.74 20.57
N TYR A 24 43.73 22.96 21.63
CA TYR A 24 42.67 22.70 22.62
C TYR A 24 42.25 23.98 23.34
N ILE A 25 43.21 24.78 23.82
CA ILE A 25 42.96 26.08 24.44
C ILE A 25 42.40 27.07 23.43
N LYS A 26 42.77 27.09 22.15
CA LYS A 26 42.13 27.98 21.17
C LYS A 26 40.68 27.59 20.91
N ILE A 27 40.38 26.29 20.82
CA ILE A 27 39.00 25.80 20.63
C ILE A 27 38.16 26.07 21.89
N GLU A 28 38.69 25.72 23.06
CA GLU A 28 37.99 25.93 24.33
C GLU A 28 37.96 27.40 24.75
N SER A 29 38.98 28.22 24.47
CA SER A 29 38.92 29.67 24.66
C SER A 29 38.03 30.34 23.65
N SER A 30 37.96 29.94 22.37
CA SER A 30 36.94 30.49 21.47
C SER A 30 35.53 30.14 21.94
N ARG A 31 35.31 28.94 22.48
CA ARG A 31 34.04 28.54 23.11
C ARG A 31 33.77 29.31 24.40
N LEU A 32 34.76 29.44 25.28
CA LEU A 32 34.64 30.14 26.55
C LEU A 32 34.55 31.64 26.38
N ASP A 33 35.24 32.25 25.41
CA ASP A 33 35.13 33.66 25.07
C ASP A 33 33.80 33.95 24.38
N TYR A 34 33.30 33.03 23.55
CA TYR A 34 31.94 33.12 23.06
C TYR A 34 30.93 33.02 24.21
N ILE A 35 31.09 32.06 25.13
CA ILE A 35 30.20 31.89 26.27
C ILE A 35 30.29 33.07 27.24
N ARG A 36 31.49 33.56 27.55
CA ARG A 36 31.78 34.65 28.50
C ARG A 36 31.35 36.00 27.97
N ASN A 37 31.60 36.30 26.70
CA ASN A 37 31.28 37.60 26.09
C ASN A 37 29.86 37.65 25.51
N ASN A 38 29.12 36.54 25.55
CA ASN A 38 27.72 36.47 25.13
C ASN A 38 26.83 35.89 26.26
N GLN A 39 27.23 36.06 27.54
CA GLN A 39 26.41 35.66 28.71
C GLN A 39 25.02 36.31 28.69
N ASP A 40 24.91 37.50 28.13
CA ASP A 40 23.67 38.27 27.98
C ASP A 40 22.77 37.72 26.86
N ILE A 41 23.32 36.87 25.97
CA ILE A 41 22.63 36.16 24.89
C ILE A 41 22.31 34.71 25.32
N LEU A 42 23.17 34.12 26.14
CA LEU A 42 23.01 32.79 26.71
C LEU A 42 22.14 32.88 27.98
N ARG A 43 20.88 32.43 27.86
CA ARG A 43 19.79 32.58 28.84
C ARG A 43 19.99 31.84 30.18
N ALA A 44 21.06 32.12 30.92
CA ALA A 44 21.34 31.54 32.24
C ALA A 44 20.25 31.88 33.28
N ASN A 45 19.64 33.06 33.18
CA ASN A 45 18.61 33.52 34.10
C ASN A 45 17.25 32.80 33.90
N GLN A 46 17.01 32.19 32.73
CA GLN A 46 15.78 31.42 32.46
C GLN A 46 15.85 30.00 33.01
N TYR A 47 17.04 29.45 33.27
CA TYR A 47 17.20 28.10 33.82
C TYR A 47 16.58 27.98 35.21
N GLN A 48 16.77 28.99 36.06
CA GLN A 48 16.19 29.01 37.40
C GLN A 48 14.68 29.27 37.37
N GLY A 49 14.23 30.21 36.53
CA GLY A 49 12.80 30.51 36.35
C GLY A 49 11.98 29.35 35.77
N LEU A 50 12.56 28.54 34.88
CA LEU A 50 11.90 27.35 34.31
C LEU A 50 11.80 26.20 35.33
N VAL A 51 12.82 26.01 36.17
CA VAL A 51 12.81 25.03 37.28
C VAL A 51 11.80 25.44 38.35
N ASP A 52 11.64 26.73 38.61
CA ASP A 52 10.68 27.26 39.57
C ASP A 52 9.24 27.21 39.03
N SER A 53 9.01 27.55 37.75
CA SER A 53 7.72 27.44 37.06
C SER A 53 7.17 26.00 37.02
N TRP A 54 8.04 25.03 36.72
CA TRP A 54 7.65 23.62 36.66
C TRP A 54 7.31 23.03 38.05
N ARG A 55 7.90 23.56 39.13
CA ARG A 55 7.49 23.23 40.52
C ARG A 55 6.13 23.80 40.90
N THR A 56 5.69 24.86 40.24
CA THR A 56 4.39 25.50 40.47
C THR A 56 3.25 24.98 39.58
N GLY A 57 3.53 24.09 38.61
CA GLY A 57 2.50 23.35 37.88
C GLY A 57 1.66 24.17 36.89
N VAL A 58 2.20 25.28 36.36
CA VAL A 58 1.51 26.06 35.33
C VAL A 58 1.83 25.48 33.95
N GLU A 59 0.90 24.66 33.43
CA GLU A 59 0.82 24.34 32.01
C GLU A 59 0.13 25.53 31.30
N ASP A 60 0.70 25.98 30.18
CA ASP A 60 0.26 27.10 29.33
C ASP A 60 0.54 28.54 29.79
N ALA A 61 1.72 29.04 29.42
CA ALA A 61 1.93 30.46 29.14
C ALA A 61 2.37 30.60 27.67
N ASN A 62 1.42 30.87 26.78
CA ASN A 62 1.70 30.96 25.34
C ASN A 62 2.30 32.30 24.90
N GLU A 63 2.23 33.35 25.71
CA GLU A 63 2.83 34.65 25.39
C GLU A 63 3.25 35.38 26.68
N GLU A 64 4.54 35.74 26.79
CA GLU A 64 5.03 36.62 27.87
C GLU A 64 5.67 37.88 27.31
N ILE A 65 5.37 39.03 27.92
CA ILE A 65 5.99 40.31 27.58
C ILE A 65 7.24 40.49 28.42
N ILE A 66 8.40 40.35 27.77
CA ILE A 66 9.70 40.55 28.41
C ILE A 66 10.37 41.75 27.76
N ARG A 67 10.66 42.79 28.55
CA ARG A 67 11.32 44.04 28.11
C ARG A 67 10.61 44.72 26.93
N GLY A 68 9.27 44.69 26.91
CA GLY A 68 8.46 45.36 25.89
C GLY A 68 8.25 44.57 24.59
N HIS A 69 8.72 43.32 24.52
CA HIS A 69 8.50 42.44 23.39
C HIS A 69 7.67 41.21 23.82
N ILE A 70 6.63 40.90 23.03
CA ILE A 70 5.83 39.67 23.19
C ILE A 70 6.67 38.52 22.62
N LEU A 71 6.99 37.53 23.44
CA LEU A 71 7.72 36.33 23.04
C LEU A 71 6.83 35.10 23.20
N ASP A 72 6.80 34.26 22.16
CA ASP A 72 6.11 32.98 22.12
C ASP A 72 7.10 31.80 21.99
N ASN A 73 6.59 30.58 22.05
CA ASN A 73 7.38 29.34 22.00
C ASN A 73 8.07 29.07 20.65
N GLN A 74 7.90 29.91 19.63
CA GLN A 74 8.48 29.71 18.30
C GLN A 74 10.01 29.92 18.28
N TRP A 75 10.58 30.51 19.33
CA TRP A 75 12.00 30.89 19.42
C TRP A 75 12.81 30.07 20.43
N VAL A 76 12.21 29.02 21.01
CA VAL A 76 12.86 28.14 22.00
C VAL A 76 13.14 26.78 21.36
N VAL A 77 14.39 26.32 21.45
CA VAL A 77 14.78 24.98 20.97
C VAL A 77 13.98 23.91 21.72
N PRO A 78 13.28 22.98 21.03
CA PRO A 78 12.51 21.94 21.68
C PRO A 78 13.39 21.10 22.60
N TYR A 79 12.93 20.85 23.82
CA TYR A 79 13.68 20.12 24.84
C TYR A 79 12.88 18.94 25.39
N ASN A 80 13.58 17.89 25.83
CA ASN A 80 12.99 16.74 26.51
C ASN A 80 13.31 16.78 28.02
N PRO A 81 12.31 17.04 28.89
CA PRO A 81 12.53 17.18 30.34
C PRO A 81 13.19 15.94 30.99
N CYS A 82 12.87 14.75 30.49
CA CYS A 82 13.38 13.49 31.03
C CYS A 82 14.89 13.32 30.72
N LEU A 83 15.30 13.63 29.50
CA LEU A 83 16.70 13.55 29.07
C LEU A 83 17.58 14.60 29.79
N LEU A 84 17.08 15.84 29.91
CA LEU A 84 17.78 16.90 30.65
C LEU A 84 18.06 16.48 32.11
N ARG A 85 17.08 15.88 32.79
CA ARG A 85 17.22 15.41 34.17
C ARG A 85 18.15 14.22 34.30
N THR A 86 18.13 13.30 33.33
CA THR A 86 18.94 12.07 33.37
C THR A 86 20.43 12.35 33.19
N PHE A 87 20.77 13.34 32.35
CA PHE A 87 22.16 13.60 31.97
C PHE A 87 22.73 14.94 32.51
N ASN A 88 21.90 15.73 33.20
CA ASN A 88 22.26 17.01 33.81
C ASN A 88 23.01 17.97 32.86
N CYS A 89 22.57 18.05 31.60
CA CYS A 89 23.13 18.91 30.58
C CYS A 89 22.05 19.38 29.60
N HIS A 90 22.29 20.47 28.85
CA HIS A 90 21.37 20.96 27.83
C HIS A 90 21.41 20.06 26.59
N ILE A 91 20.32 19.34 26.31
CA ILE A 91 20.20 18.39 25.20
C ILE A 91 19.24 18.94 24.17
N ASN A 92 19.77 19.19 22.96
CA ASN A 92 18.95 19.47 21.77
C ASN A 92 18.42 18.13 21.23
N VAL A 93 17.10 18.01 21.09
CA VAL A 93 16.44 16.81 20.56
C VAL A 93 15.86 17.12 19.19
N GLU A 94 16.53 16.67 18.13
CA GLU A 94 16.06 16.85 16.76
C GLU A 94 15.45 15.55 16.23
N ALA A 95 14.14 15.59 15.94
CA ALA A 95 13.45 14.52 15.23
C ALA A 95 13.80 14.60 13.74
N CYS A 96 14.74 13.76 13.29
CA CYS A 96 15.13 13.69 11.88
C CYS A 96 14.13 12.85 11.07
N SER A 97 13.41 13.46 10.14
CA SER A 97 12.43 12.80 9.26
C SER A 97 13.04 11.95 8.13
N SER A 98 14.37 12.04 7.90
CA SER A 98 15.05 11.24 6.87
C SER A 98 16.51 10.94 7.21
N ILE A 99 17.02 9.81 6.68
CA ILE A 99 18.44 9.44 6.78
C ILE A 99 19.36 10.46 6.10
N LYS A 100 18.86 11.23 5.12
CA LYS A 100 19.62 12.29 4.44
C LYS A 100 19.93 13.42 5.40
N SER A 101 19.00 13.79 6.29
CA SER A 101 19.19 14.82 7.31
C SER A 101 20.24 14.39 8.35
N VAL A 102 20.23 13.11 8.75
CA VAL A 102 21.27 12.52 9.61
C VAL A 102 22.63 12.58 8.90
N LYS A 103 22.74 12.09 7.66
CA LYS A 103 23.97 12.18 6.86
C LYS A 103 24.45 13.63 6.70
N TYR A 104 23.52 14.59 6.59
CA TYR A 104 23.82 16.02 6.48
C TYR A 104 24.43 16.57 7.76
N LEU A 105 23.87 16.25 8.93
CA LEU A 105 24.41 16.66 10.24
C LEU A 105 25.82 16.10 10.47
N PHE A 106 26.00 14.80 10.22
CA PHE A 106 27.30 14.14 10.33
C PHE A 106 28.29 14.65 9.27
N LYS A 107 27.82 15.04 8.08
CA LYS A 107 28.65 15.67 7.03
C LYS A 107 29.23 17.00 7.47
N TYR A 108 28.61 17.76 8.38
CA TYR A 108 29.20 19.01 8.91
C TYR A 108 30.18 18.77 10.06
N ILE A 109 29.89 17.81 10.94
CA ILE A 109 30.74 17.50 12.10
C ILE A 109 32.00 16.73 11.68
N TYR A 110 31.88 15.82 10.70
CA TYR A 110 32.93 14.89 10.29
C TYR A 110 33.46 15.12 8.87
N LYS A 111 33.15 16.27 8.22
CA LYS A 111 33.70 16.56 6.89
C LYS A 111 35.22 16.67 6.95
N GLY A 112 35.86 15.77 6.22
CA GLY A 112 37.27 15.83 5.84
C GLY A 112 37.45 15.05 4.54
N HIS A 113 38.59 15.20 3.87
CA HIS A 113 38.88 14.42 2.67
C HIS A 113 39.10 12.95 3.06
N ASP A 114 38.37 11.98 2.52
CA ASP A 114 38.51 10.56 2.91
C ASP A 114 39.95 10.02 2.77
N ARG A 115 40.72 10.63 1.87
CA ARG A 115 42.11 10.33 1.56
C ARG A 115 42.93 11.61 1.47
N ALA A 116 44.09 11.63 2.14
CA ALA A 116 45.12 12.65 1.99
C ALA A 116 46.37 12.01 1.38
N SER A 117 46.90 12.61 0.32
CA SER A 117 48.21 12.24 -0.22
C SER A 117 49.25 13.16 0.40
N VAL A 118 50.16 12.60 1.19
CA VAL A 118 51.18 13.37 1.92
C VAL A 118 52.53 13.13 1.27
N ALA A 119 53.16 14.20 0.77
CA ALA A 119 54.54 14.14 0.31
C ALA A 119 55.49 14.00 1.51
N VAL A 120 56.28 12.92 1.56
CA VAL A 120 57.18 12.61 2.68
C VAL A 120 58.59 13.18 2.46
N ARG A 121 58.92 13.62 1.24
CA ARG A 121 60.19 14.29 0.87
C ARG A 121 59.92 15.53 0.01
N GLU A 122 60.88 16.46 -0.02
CA GLU A 122 60.85 17.62 -0.94
C GLU A 122 60.69 17.13 -2.39
N ALA A 123 59.69 17.66 -3.09
CA ALA A 123 59.42 17.35 -4.48
C ALA A 123 60.69 17.61 -5.32
N GLY A 124 61.26 16.55 -5.91
CA GLY A 124 62.42 16.62 -6.79
C GLY A 124 63.74 16.07 -6.24
N LYS A 125 63.83 15.65 -4.97
CA LYS A 125 65.03 14.94 -4.48
C LYS A 125 65.06 13.50 -4.99
N LYS A 126 65.99 13.24 -5.91
CA LYS A 126 66.38 11.89 -6.37
C LYS A 126 67.01 11.10 -5.22
N ASP A 127 66.87 9.78 -5.22
CA ASP A 127 67.62 8.93 -4.31
C ASP A 127 69.14 8.98 -4.61
N ASP A 128 69.97 8.36 -3.77
CA ASP A 128 71.44 8.31 -3.94
C ASP A 128 71.88 7.64 -5.27
N LYS A 129 70.93 7.09 -6.04
CA LYS A 129 71.11 6.44 -7.34
C LYS A 129 70.48 7.21 -8.51
N GLY A 130 69.91 8.41 -8.27
CA GLY A 130 69.36 9.27 -9.31
C GLY A 130 67.91 8.99 -9.73
N ASN A 131 67.20 8.07 -9.07
CA ASN A 131 65.84 7.67 -9.42
C ASN A 131 64.78 8.43 -8.63
N ILE A 132 63.63 8.66 -9.28
CA ILE A 132 62.41 9.20 -8.67
C ILE A 132 61.49 8.01 -8.37
N ASP A 133 61.33 7.68 -7.09
CA ASP A 133 60.37 6.66 -6.63
C ASP A 133 59.13 7.36 -6.08
N GLU A 134 58.10 7.48 -6.93
CA GLU A 134 56.83 8.14 -6.59
C GLU A 134 56.10 7.47 -5.42
N ILE A 135 56.31 6.16 -5.20
CA ILE A 135 55.66 5.37 -4.14
C ILE A 135 56.25 5.69 -2.76
N THR A 136 57.54 6.02 -2.68
CA THR A 136 58.16 6.51 -1.43
C THR A 136 58.04 8.02 -1.24
N GLN A 137 57.82 8.78 -2.32
CA GLN A 137 57.61 10.23 -2.25
C GLN A 137 56.23 10.61 -1.72
N TYR A 138 55.16 9.88 -2.08
CA TYR A 138 53.80 10.18 -1.63
C TYR A 138 53.22 9.02 -0.83
N LYS A 139 52.73 9.31 0.38
CA LYS A 139 51.97 8.35 1.18
C LYS A 139 50.49 8.69 1.16
N GLU A 140 49.69 7.73 0.74
CA GLU A 140 48.24 7.78 0.94
C GLU A 140 47.91 7.48 2.39
N ALA A 141 47.23 8.42 3.04
CA ALA A 141 46.76 8.29 4.41
C ALA A 141 45.26 8.55 4.48
N ARG A 142 44.59 7.86 5.41
CA ARG A 142 43.22 8.19 5.77
C ARG A 142 43.23 9.47 6.61
N TRP A 143 42.46 10.47 6.21
CA TRP A 143 42.24 11.64 7.05
C TRP A 143 41.37 11.27 8.25
N VAL A 144 41.76 11.78 9.41
CA VAL A 144 40.99 11.69 10.65
C VAL A 144 40.68 13.11 11.07
N THR A 145 39.41 13.44 11.29
CA THR A 145 39.03 14.80 11.68
C THR A 145 39.65 15.16 13.03
N PRO A 146 39.98 16.44 13.30
CA PRO A 146 40.58 16.85 14.58
C PRO A 146 39.82 16.37 15.83
N PRO A 147 38.47 16.37 15.88
CA PRO A 147 37.72 15.80 17.00
C PRO A 147 37.92 14.29 17.16
N GLU A 148 37.85 13.53 16.06
CA GLU A 148 38.06 12.08 16.06
C GLU A 148 39.49 11.72 16.46
N ALA A 149 40.48 12.48 15.97
CA ALA A 149 41.89 12.28 16.29
C ALA A 149 42.14 12.48 17.79
N MET A 150 41.52 13.49 18.39
CA MET A 150 41.66 13.76 19.81
C MET A 150 41.00 12.70 20.69
N TRP A 151 39.80 12.26 20.33
CA TRP A 151 39.15 11.12 20.99
C TRP A 151 39.99 9.85 20.93
N ARG A 152 40.60 9.55 19.78
CA ARG A 152 41.51 8.40 19.62
C ARG A 152 42.78 8.56 20.47
N ILE A 153 43.39 9.74 20.51
CA ILE A 153 44.60 10.02 21.32
C ILE A 153 44.33 9.83 22.81
N TYR A 154 43.17 10.28 23.30
CA TYR A 154 42.76 10.11 24.69
C TYR A 154 42.11 8.75 24.99
N SER A 155 42.03 7.84 24.01
CA SER A 155 41.40 6.53 24.15
C SER A 155 39.94 6.58 24.64
N PHE A 156 39.21 7.62 24.26
CA PHE A 156 37.77 7.71 24.54
C PHE A 156 36.96 6.91 23.53
N ASP A 157 35.80 6.38 23.95
CA ASP A 157 34.90 5.58 23.12
C ASP A 157 34.21 6.41 22.02
N LEU A 158 34.75 6.42 20.79
CA LEU A 158 34.24 7.23 19.67
C LEU A 158 32.72 7.10 19.38
N SER A 159 32.15 5.94 19.69
CA SER A 159 30.72 5.68 19.59
C SER A 159 30.35 4.54 20.53
N LYS A 160 29.21 4.64 21.20
CA LYS A 160 28.60 3.53 21.94
C LYS A 160 27.28 3.17 21.28
N ASN A 161 27.21 1.97 20.72
CA ASN A 161 25.97 1.39 20.21
C ASN A 161 25.51 0.34 21.21
N HIS A 162 24.29 0.48 21.73
CA HIS A 162 23.65 -0.53 22.58
C HIS A 162 22.32 -0.95 21.93
N PRO A 163 22.16 -2.24 21.56
CA PRO A 163 23.17 -3.30 21.62
C PRO A 163 24.34 -3.08 20.65
N GLN A 164 25.47 -3.73 20.90
CA GLN A 164 26.60 -3.68 19.96
C GLN A 164 26.21 -4.36 18.64
N VAL A 165 26.43 -3.68 17.52
CA VAL A 165 26.16 -4.21 16.18
C VAL A 165 27.45 -4.69 15.53
N GLN A 166 27.50 -5.95 15.11
CA GLN A 166 28.64 -6.54 14.42
C GLN A 166 28.28 -6.84 12.96
N GLN A 167 29.11 -6.42 12.02
CA GLN A 167 28.92 -6.71 10.60
C GLN A 167 29.31 -8.17 10.31
N LEU A 168 28.38 -8.94 9.74
CA LEU A 168 28.61 -10.31 9.29
C LEU A 168 28.96 -10.28 7.80
N GLN A 169 30.18 -10.71 7.46
CA GLN A 169 30.64 -10.75 6.09
C GLN A 169 29.92 -11.87 5.33
N LEU A 170 29.14 -11.50 4.31
CA LEU A 170 28.49 -12.44 3.42
C LEU A 170 29.51 -13.05 2.44
N HIS A 171 29.47 -14.38 2.28
CA HIS A 171 30.28 -15.09 1.30
C HIS A 171 29.65 -16.45 0.96
N LEU A 172 29.92 -16.94 -0.26
CA LEU A 172 29.60 -18.30 -0.68
C LEU A 172 30.51 -19.33 0.04
N PRO A 173 30.16 -20.63 0.00
CA PRO A 173 31.02 -21.68 0.53
C PRO A 173 32.46 -21.57 -0.02
N ASP A 174 33.46 -21.54 0.86
CA ASP A 174 34.90 -21.40 0.55
C ASP A 174 35.33 -20.08 -0.12
N MET A 175 34.45 -19.07 -0.17
CA MET A 175 34.75 -17.76 -0.76
C MET A 175 34.90 -16.64 0.27
N HIS A 176 35.16 -16.96 1.54
CA HIS A 176 35.44 -15.95 2.56
C HIS A 176 36.83 -15.34 2.38
N MET A 177 36.98 -14.09 2.79
CA MET A 177 38.23 -13.36 2.65
C MET A 177 39.25 -13.79 3.71
N VAL A 178 40.44 -14.18 3.27
CA VAL A 178 41.57 -14.50 4.17
C VAL A 178 42.62 -13.39 4.08
N THR A 179 43.09 -12.91 5.24
CA THR A 179 44.11 -11.86 5.30
C THR A 179 45.51 -12.48 5.28
N TYR A 180 46.41 -11.94 4.45
CA TYR A 180 47.80 -12.37 4.35
C TYR A 180 48.77 -11.19 4.18
N HIS A 181 50.03 -11.40 4.55
CA HIS A 181 51.11 -10.46 4.29
C HIS A 181 51.75 -10.73 2.93
N LYS A 182 52.30 -9.69 2.29
CA LYS A 182 52.95 -9.79 0.97
C LYS A 182 54.04 -10.87 0.88
N GLN A 183 54.65 -11.23 2.00
CA GLN A 183 55.74 -12.23 2.09
C GLN A 183 55.22 -13.64 2.41
N ASP A 184 53.92 -13.80 2.68
CA ASP A 184 53.34 -15.09 3.01
C ASP A 184 53.20 -15.95 1.76
N LYS A 185 53.56 -17.24 1.88
CA LYS A 185 53.24 -18.23 0.86
C LYS A 185 51.76 -18.60 0.94
N ILE A 186 51.01 -18.45 -0.14
CA ILE A 186 49.56 -18.70 -0.21
C ILE A 186 49.19 -20.09 0.33
N GLU A 187 49.97 -21.12 -0.02
CA GLU A 187 49.78 -22.50 0.49
C GLU A 187 49.80 -22.58 2.03
N ARG A 188 50.61 -21.74 2.69
CA ARG A 188 50.67 -21.68 4.15
C ARG A 188 49.54 -20.85 4.73
N VAL A 189 49.02 -19.87 4.00
CA VAL A 189 47.89 -19.01 4.41
C VAL A 189 46.61 -19.83 4.48
N VAL A 190 46.33 -20.63 3.43
CA VAL A 190 45.11 -21.47 3.36
C VAL A 190 45.13 -22.59 4.40
N LYS A 191 46.32 -23.04 4.83
CA LYS A 191 46.50 -24.09 5.85
C LYS A 191 46.61 -23.56 7.29
N ARG A 192 46.38 -22.26 7.54
CA ARG A 192 46.44 -21.72 8.91
C ARG A 192 45.27 -22.27 9.73
N PRO A 193 45.47 -22.63 11.01
CA PRO A 193 44.36 -22.91 11.92
C PRO A 193 43.36 -21.74 11.93
N GLY A 194 42.09 -22.02 11.66
CA GLY A 194 41.02 -21.02 11.56
C GLY A 194 40.95 -20.27 10.22
N ALA A 195 41.75 -20.63 9.20
CA ALA A 195 41.63 -20.06 7.86
C ALA A 195 40.36 -20.50 7.12
N ASP A 196 39.74 -21.58 7.57
CA ASP A 196 38.46 -22.13 7.13
C ASP A 196 37.27 -21.61 7.96
N GLU A 197 37.55 -20.83 9.01
CA GLU A 197 36.55 -20.18 9.85
C GLU A 197 36.19 -18.79 9.30
N SER A 198 34.93 -18.42 9.44
CA SER A 198 34.44 -17.09 9.13
C SER A 198 33.48 -16.59 10.21
N MET A 199 33.07 -15.33 10.11
CA MET A 199 32.01 -14.79 10.97
C MET A 199 30.64 -15.48 10.74
N LEU A 200 30.49 -16.24 9.66
CA LEU A 200 29.31 -17.02 9.31
C LEU A 200 29.47 -18.52 9.60
N THR A 201 30.66 -19.13 9.45
CA THR A 201 30.84 -20.59 9.51
C THR A 201 32.05 -21.04 10.35
N GLU A 202 31.95 -22.22 10.98
CA GLU A 202 33.04 -22.86 11.73
C GLU A 202 33.77 -23.95 10.88
N SER A 203 35.02 -24.22 11.23
CA SER A 203 36.00 -25.10 10.58
C SER A 203 35.51 -26.54 10.34
N ASN A 204 34.76 -27.12 11.28
CA ASN A 204 34.34 -28.52 11.24
C ASN A 204 32.96 -28.74 10.58
N GLY A 205 32.83 -28.37 9.30
CA GLY A 205 31.71 -28.79 8.44
C GLY A 205 30.80 -27.69 7.91
N LYS A 206 31.16 -26.41 8.05
CA LYS A 206 30.37 -25.25 7.59
C LYS A 206 28.95 -25.21 8.15
N PHE A 207 28.83 -25.53 9.43
CA PHE A 207 27.61 -25.38 10.19
C PHE A 207 27.61 -24.06 10.98
N TRP A 208 26.44 -23.62 11.39
CA TRP A 208 26.20 -22.45 12.22
C TRP A 208 25.86 -22.90 13.64
N LYS A 209 26.48 -22.29 14.63
CA LYS A 209 26.20 -22.55 16.05
C LYS A 209 25.68 -21.29 16.74
N PRO A 210 24.83 -21.44 17.77
CA PRO A 210 24.45 -20.33 18.64
C PRO A 210 25.70 -19.67 19.24
N ARG A 211 25.76 -18.35 19.17
CA ARG A 211 26.88 -17.56 19.69
C ARG A 211 26.93 -17.68 21.22
N LYS A 212 28.09 -18.07 21.77
CA LYS A 212 28.36 -18.16 23.20
C LYS A 212 29.13 -16.94 23.70
N ASN A 213 28.55 -15.74 23.61
CA ASN A 213 29.14 -14.51 24.17
C ASN A 213 28.36 -14.05 25.41
N ALA A 214 29.07 -13.51 26.42
CA ALA A 214 28.46 -12.95 27.64
C ALA A 214 27.76 -11.60 27.43
N VAL A 215 27.92 -10.97 26.26
CA VAL A 215 27.35 -9.66 25.91
C VAL A 215 26.40 -9.84 24.72
N TYR A 216 25.19 -9.30 24.85
CA TYR A 216 24.20 -9.29 23.78
C TYR A 216 24.67 -8.39 22.62
N GLN A 217 24.84 -8.99 21.44
CA GLN A 217 25.30 -8.34 20.21
C GLN A 217 24.37 -8.72 19.05
N VAL A 218 24.07 -7.75 18.18
CA VAL A 218 23.24 -7.94 16.99
C VAL A 218 24.14 -8.07 15.76
N GLY A 219 24.00 -9.17 15.03
CA GLY A 219 24.68 -9.35 13.75
C GLY A 219 23.93 -8.62 12.63
N ARG A 220 24.63 -7.82 11.83
CA ARG A 220 24.09 -7.19 10.62
C ARG A 220 24.73 -7.82 9.39
N LEU A 221 23.92 -8.48 8.56
CA LEU A 221 24.36 -8.95 7.25
C LEU A 221 24.62 -7.75 6.33
N VAL A 222 25.68 -7.84 5.53
CA VAL A 222 25.92 -6.88 4.45
C VAL A 222 24.92 -7.14 3.34
N SER A 223 24.25 -6.09 2.86
CA SER A 223 23.36 -6.16 1.70
C SER A 223 24.14 -6.61 0.46
N ALA A 224 23.63 -7.59 -0.26
CA ALA A 224 24.16 -8.00 -1.56
C ALA A 224 23.30 -7.41 -2.69
N HIS A 225 23.93 -7.01 -3.78
CA HIS A 225 23.24 -6.52 -4.96
C HIS A 225 22.77 -7.70 -5.84
N PRO A 226 21.58 -7.66 -6.49
CA PRO A 226 21.10 -8.75 -7.36
C PRO A 226 22.10 -9.19 -8.45
N ALA A 227 22.91 -8.26 -8.98
CA ALA A 227 23.98 -8.57 -9.94
C ALA A 227 25.13 -9.42 -9.36
N GLU A 228 25.23 -9.58 -8.04
CA GLU A 228 26.20 -10.47 -7.38
C GLU A 228 25.77 -11.96 -7.42
N GLY A 229 24.64 -12.28 -8.06
CA GLY A 229 24.21 -13.64 -8.35
C GLY A 229 23.96 -14.49 -7.11
N GLU A 230 24.61 -15.65 -6.99
CA GLU A 230 24.43 -16.58 -5.86
C GLU A 230 24.68 -15.96 -4.48
N CYS A 231 25.53 -14.93 -4.37
CA CYS A 231 25.70 -14.18 -3.12
C CYS A 231 24.40 -13.49 -2.70
N TYR A 232 23.69 -12.87 -3.65
CA TYR A 232 22.39 -12.23 -3.39
C TYR A 232 21.34 -13.25 -2.94
N PHE A 233 21.25 -14.40 -3.61
CA PHE A 233 20.27 -15.42 -3.25
C PHE A 233 20.56 -16.06 -1.88
N LEU A 234 21.84 -16.27 -1.55
CA LEU A 234 22.25 -16.64 -0.20
C LEU A 234 21.82 -15.59 0.84
N TRP A 235 22.03 -14.31 0.54
CA TRP A 235 21.61 -13.22 1.41
C TRP A 235 20.09 -13.20 1.61
N VAL A 236 19.29 -13.39 0.54
CA VAL A 236 17.84 -13.51 0.63
C VAL A 236 17.46 -14.66 1.58
N LEU A 237 18.04 -15.85 1.38
CA LEU A 237 17.74 -17.03 2.21
C LEU A 237 18.14 -16.81 3.68
N LEU A 238 19.29 -16.20 3.96
CA LEU A 238 19.74 -15.92 5.33
C LEU A 238 18.82 -14.97 6.10
N ASN A 239 18.14 -14.05 5.40
CA ASN A 239 17.20 -13.12 6.04
C ASN A 239 15.81 -13.73 6.28
N HIS A 240 15.44 -14.80 5.57
CA HIS A 240 14.08 -15.34 5.58
C HIS A 240 13.96 -16.75 6.18
N VAL A 241 15.01 -17.58 6.08
CA VAL A 241 14.98 -18.97 6.55
C VAL A 241 15.45 -19.03 8.00
N ALA A 242 14.49 -19.05 8.92
CA ALA A 242 14.76 -19.23 10.34
C ALA A 242 15.26 -20.66 10.65
N GLY A 243 16.21 -20.78 11.57
CA GLY A 243 16.63 -22.08 12.12
C GLY A 243 17.49 -22.95 11.21
N ALA A 244 17.80 -22.53 9.98
CA ALA A 244 18.83 -23.19 9.19
C ALA A 244 20.15 -23.20 9.96
N THR A 245 20.91 -24.29 9.85
CA THR A 245 22.20 -24.47 10.53
C THR A 245 23.34 -24.68 9.56
N SER A 246 23.11 -24.64 8.25
CA SER A 246 24.14 -24.80 7.24
C SER A 246 23.70 -24.24 5.88
N TYR A 247 24.66 -24.08 4.96
CA TYR A 247 24.35 -23.79 3.56
C TYR A 247 23.49 -24.88 2.88
N ARG A 248 23.61 -26.15 3.34
CA ARG A 248 22.79 -27.26 2.83
C ARG A 248 21.36 -27.13 3.30
N ASP A 249 21.14 -26.72 4.54
CA ASP A 249 19.82 -26.50 5.12
C ASP A 249 19.09 -25.40 4.37
N LEU A 250 19.79 -24.29 4.04
CA LEU A 250 19.21 -23.22 3.23
C LEU A 250 18.73 -23.69 1.86
N ARG A 251 19.47 -24.59 1.21
CA ARG A 251 19.12 -25.16 -0.10
C ARG A 251 18.12 -26.32 -0.03
N THR A 252 17.78 -26.79 1.17
CA THR A 252 16.81 -27.87 1.33
C THR A 252 15.42 -27.25 1.52
N VAL A 253 14.50 -27.54 0.60
CA VAL A 253 13.12 -27.05 0.61
C VAL A 253 12.19 -28.26 0.47
N ASP A 254 11.22 -28.41 1.38
CA ASP A 254 10.30 -29.55 1.42
C ASP A 254 10.99 -30.93 1.38
N GLY A 255 12.16 -31.04 2.02
CA GLY A 255 12.97 -32.27 2.05
C GLY A 255 13.82 -32.52 0.79
N VAL A 256 13.73 -31.66 -0.22
CA VAL A 256 14.51 -31.76 -1.47
C VAL A 256 15.68 -30.79 -1.41
N LEU A 257 16.90 -31.31 -1.66
CA LEU A 257 18.10 -30.49 -1.78
C LEU A 257 18.21 -29.91 -3.19
N LEU A 258 18.16 -28.58 -3.28
CA LEU A 258 18.28 -27.86 -4.55
C LEU A 258 19.75 -27.54 -4.88
N PRO A 259 20.10 -27.46 -6.17
CA PRO A 259 21.48 -27.28 -6.60
C PRO A 259 22.03 -25.87 -6.31
N SER A 260 21.21 -24.82 -6.42
CA SER A 260 21.61 -23.41 -6.24
C SER A 260 20.86 -22.71 -5.10
N PHE A 261 21.41 -21.61 -4.59
CA PHE A 261 20.68 -20.73 -3.67
C PHE A 261 19.54 -20.00 -4.40
N ARG A 262 19.73 -19.69 -5.69
CA ARG A 262 18.67 -19.15 -6.55
C ARG A 262 17.42 -20.04 -6.54
N GLU A 263 17.57 -21.30 -6.93
CA GLU A 263 16.45 -22.23 -7.00
C GLU A 263 15.79 -22.46 -5.64
N ALA A 264 16.57 -22.44 -4.56
CA ALA A 264 16.01 -22.53 -3.21
C ALA A 264 15.21 -21.28 -2.81
N ALA A 265 15.64 -20.09 -3.22
CA ALA A 265 14.88 -18.85 -3.00
C ALA A 265 13.62 -18.80 -3.88
N GLU A 266 13.71 -19.25 -5.15
CA GLU A 266 12.58 -19.39 -6.10
C GLU A 266 11.53 -20.38 -5.56
N ARG A 267 11.96 -21.59 -5.18
CA ARG A 267 11.08 -22.64 -4.64
C ARG A 267 10.38 -22.20 -3.35
N ARG A 268 11.02 -21.35 -2.55
CA ARG A 268 10.44 -20.75 -1.33
C ARG A 268 9.57 -19.52 -1.60
N GLY A 269 9.46 -19.06 -2.85
CA GLY A 269 8.67 -17.89 -3.24
C GLY A 269 9.23 -16.56 -2.75
N LEU A 270 10.55 -16.49 -2.51
CA LEU A 270 11.25 -15.29 -2.03
C LEU A 270 11.75 -14.41 -3.18
N ILE A 271 11.91 -14.98 -4.37
CA ILE A 271 12.21 -14.29 -5.62
C ILE A 271 11.27 -14.77 -6.71
N GLU A 272 11.09 -13.93 -7.73
CA GLU A 272 10.16 -14.20 -8.83
C GLU A 272 10.76 -15.19 -9.83
N GLU A 273 9.98 -16.20 -10.22
CA GLU A 273 10.35 -17.16 -11.26
C GLU A 273 9.88 -16.67 -12.65
N ASP A 274 10.63 -17.03 -13.69
CA ASP A 274 10.36 -16.58 -15.07
C ASP A 274 9.02 -17.14 -15.63
N ASN A 275 8.48 -18.22 -15.06
CA ASN A 275 7.28 -18.94 -15.52
C ASN A 275 6.07 -18.83 -14.58
N THR A 276 6.07 -17.92 -13.59
CA THR A 276 5.00 -17.84 -12.55
C THR A 276 3.56 -17.78 -13.09
N LEU A 277 3.33 -17.16 -14.25
CA LEU A 277 1.99 -17.04 -14.86
C LEU A 277 1.50 -18.37 -15.45
N ASP A 278 2.41 -19.16 -16.01
CA ASP A 278 2.11 -20.49 -16.53
C ASP A 278 1.83 -21.47 -15.37
N GLU A 279 2.64 -21.42 -14.31
CA GLU A 279 2.39 -22.18 -13.09
C GLU A 279 1.04 -21.82 -12.48
N CYS A 280 0.70 -20.52 -12.41
CA CYS A 280 -0.59 -20.05 -11.94
C CYS A 280 -1.76 -20.71 -12.68
N LEU A 281 -1.75 -20.73 -14.01
CA LEU A 281 -2.81 -21.39 -14.79
C LEU A 281 -2.80 -22.90 -14.60
N THR A 282 -1.62 -23.52 -14.53
CA THR A 282 -1.46 -24.97 -14.31
C THR A 282 -2.04 -25.39 -12.96
N GLU A 283 -1.69 -24.69 -11.88
CA GLU A 283 -2.21 -24.89 -10.52
C GLU A 283 -3.75 -24.84 -10.49
N ASN A 284 -4.35 -23.90 -11.23
CA ASN A 284 -5.80 -23.70 -11.23
C ASN A 284 -6.56 -24.65 -12.18
N SER A 285 -5.88 -25.23 -13.18
CA SER A 285 -6.49 -26.21 -14.08
C SER A 285 -7.00 -27.45 -13.33
N LEU A 286 -6.36 -27.80 -12.20
CA LEU A 286 -6.70 -28.94 -11.35
C LEU A 286 -8.07 -28.84 -10.68
N PHE A 287 -8.64 -27.64 -10.58
CA PHE A 287 -9.98 -27.44 -9.99
C PHE A 287 -11.12 -27.84 -10.94
N HIS A 288 -10.83 -28.09 -12.23
CA HIS A 288 -11.85 -28.39 -13.25
C HIS A 288 -12.98 -27.35 -13.30
N MET A 289 -12.60 -26.07 -13.30
CA MET A 289 -13.52 -24.92 -13.41
C MET A 289 -13.18 -24.06 -14.64
N PRO A 290 -13.53 -24.49 -15.88
CA PRO A 290 -13.06 -23.86 -17.11
C PRO A 290 -13.43 -22.38 -17.25
N SER A 291 -14.65 -21.98 -16.91
CA SER A 291 -15.07 -20.57 -16.93
C SER A 291 -14.26 -19.70 -15.95
N SER A 292 -13.99 -20.20 -14.73
CA SER A 292 -13.14 -19.49 -13.77
C SER A 292 -11.69 -19.39 -14.26
N LEU A 293 -11.20 -20.44 -14.93
CA LEU A 293 -9.86 -20.46 -15.54
C LEU A 293 -9.74 -19.46 -16.70
N ARG A 294 -10.77 -19.34 -17.56
CA ARG A 294 -10.83 -18.31 -18.61
C ARG A 294 -10.83 -16.90 -18.02
N ARG A 295 -11.53 -16.67 -16.90
CA ARG A 295 -11.48 -15.39 -16.18
C ARG A 295 -10.10 -15.10 -15.59
N LEU A 296 -9.44 -16.11 -15.04
CA LEU A 296 -8.06 -15.98 -14.55
C LEU A 296 -7.11 -15.63 -15.70
N PHE A 297 -7.25 -16.30 -16.86
CA PHE A 297 -6.47 -15.99 -18.06
C PHE A 297 -6.69 -14.55 -18.53
N ALA A 298 -7.94 -14.09 -18.63
CA ALA A 298 -8.25 -12.69 -18.96
C ALA A 298 -7.63 -11.71 -17.93
N THR A 299 -7.70 -12.03 -16.63
CA THR A 299 -7.08 -11.22 -15.58
C THR A 299 -5.55 -11.14 -15.75
N ILE A 300 -4.89 -12.24 -16.12
CA ILE A 300 -3.45 -12.29 -16.38
C ILE A 300 -3.10 -11.37 -17.56
N LEU A 301 -3.85 -11.44 -18.66
CA LEU A 301 -3.62 -10.58 -19.82
C LEU A 301 -3.70 -9.09 -19.47
N VAL A 302 -4.69 -8.70 -18.65
CA VAL A 302 -4.92 -7.29 -18.33
C VAL A 302 -3.94 -6.73 -17.29
N PHE A 303 -3.56 -7.52 -16.28
CA PHE A 303 -2.90 -7.00 -15.08
C PHE A 303 -1.50 -7.56 -14.80
N CYS A 304 -1.07 -8.60 -15.52
CA CYS A 304 0.18 -9.30 -15.23
C CYS A 304 1.28 -9.14 -16.29
N GLU A 305 1.02 -8.40 -17.37
CA GLU A 305 1.99 -8.12 -18.45
C GLU A 305 2.76 -9.37 -18.94
N PRO A 306 2.06 -10.43 -19.40
CA PRO A 306 2.71 -11.66 -19.85
C PRO A 306 3.62 -11.46 -21.07
N ASN A 307 4.81 -12.05 -21.03
CA ASN A 307 5.78 -12.00 -22.13
C ASN A 307 5.36 -12.82 -23.36
N ASP A 308 4.81 -14.03 -23.14
CA ASP A 308 4.36 -14.94 -24.20
C ASP A 308 2.89 -15.32 -24.04
N VAL A 309 2.01 -14.43 -24.52
CA VAL A 309 0.55 -14.63 -24.48
C VAL A 309 0.12 -15.84 -25.32
N PHE A 310 0.72 -16.03 -26.50
CA PHE A 310 0.32 -17.09 -27.41
C PHE A 310 0.72 -18.46 -26.86
N GLY A 311 1.91 -18.60 -26.29
CA GLY A 311 2.33 -19.82 -25.61
C GLY A 311 1.43 -20.19 -24.43
N LEU A 312 1.05 -19.22 -23.60
CA LEU A 312 0.08 -19.44 -22.50
C LEU A 312 -1.29 -19.89 -23.03
N TRP A 313 -1.79 -19.26 -24.10
CA TRP A 313 -3.04 -19.65 -24.76
C TRP A 313 -2.98 -21.10 -25.24
N THR A 314 -1.98 -21.46 -26.05
CA THR A 314 -1.87 -22.80 -26.64
C THR A 314 -1.77 -23.88 -25.57
N LYS A 315 -1.00 -23.65 -24.51
CA LYS A 315 -0.81 -24.63 -23.44
C LYS A 315 -2.07 -24.85 -22.59
N HIS A 316 -2.84 -23.80 -22.33
CA HIS A 316 -3.98 -23.85 -21.40
C HIS A 316 -5.35 -23.94 -22.09
N LEU A 317 -5.42 -23.87 -23.43
CA LEU A 317 -6.66 -23.99 -24.20
C LEU A 317 -7.43 -25.27 -23.87
N ASP A 318 -6.73 -26.39 -23.69
CA ASP A 318 -7.35 -27.67 -23.36
C ASP A 318 -8.16 -27.60 -22.05
N ALA A 319 -7.55 -27.11 -20.98
CA ALA A 319 -8.20 -26.94 -19.69
C ALA A 319 -9.30 -25.84 -19.74
N MET A 320 -9.06 -24.75 -20.46
CA MET A 320 -10.01 -23.66 -20.61
C MET A 320 -11.24 -24.01 -21.45
N SER A 321 -11.23 -25.10 -22.22
CA SER A 321 -12.32 -25.45 -23.14
C SER A 321 -13.08 -26.73 -22.74
N GLU A 322 -12.76 -27.31 -21.59
CA GLU A 322 -13.31 -28.60 -21.14
C GLU A 322 -14.86 -28.61 -21.09
N ASP A 323 -15.50 -27.52 -20.69
CA ASP A 323 -16.95 -27.36 -20.61
C ASP A 323 -17.62 -27.34 -21.99
N TYR A 324 -17.03 -26.66 -22.98
CA TYR A 324 -17.57 -26.58 -24.34
C TYR A 324 -17.35 -27.87 -25.15
N ARG A 325 -16.25 -28.60 -24.91
CA ARG A 325 -15.96 -29.88 -25.58
C ARG A 325 -16.99 -30.96 -25.29
N ARG A 326 -17.57 -30.94 -24.08
CA ARG A 326 -18.59 -31.94 -23.67
C ARG A 326 -19.82 -31.91 -24.59
N ASN A 327 -20.14 -30.75 -25.15
CA ASN A 327 -21.32 -30.54 -25.97
C ASN A 327 -21.01 -30.35 -27.47
N ASN A 328 -19.75 -30.19 -27.85
CA ASN A 328 -19.34 -29.88 -29.23
C ASN A 328 -18.12 -30.70 -29.67
N PRO A 329 -18.25 -31.54 -30.72
CA PRO A 329 -17.14 -32.36 -31.21
C PRO A 329 -16.18 -31.62 -32.15
N ASN A 330 -16.50 -30.41 -32.62
CA ASN A 330 -15.67 -29.64 -33.55
C ASN A 330 -14.65 -28.77 -32.77
N PRO A 331 -13.34 -29.06 -32.83
CA PRO A 331 -12.31 -28.32 -32.09
C PRO A 331 -12.23 -26.84 -32.48
N SER A 332 -12.42 -26.51 -33.77
CA SER A 332 -12.36 -25.13 -34.25
C SER A 332 -13.51 -24.29 -33.71
N LEU A 333 -14.72 -24.85 -33.64
CA LEU A 333 -15.87 -24.17 -33.02
C LEU A 333 -15.62 -23.92 -31.53
N VAL A 334 -15.11 -24.94 -30.82
CA VAL A 334 -14.79 -24.83 -29.38
C VAL A 334 -13.76 -23.73 -29.14
N GLU A 335 -12.71 -23.66 -29.95
CA GLU A 335 -11.70 -22.61 -29.86
C GLU A 335 -12.31 -21.21 -30.05
N GLN A 336 -13.16 -21.04 -31.06
CA GLN A 336 -13.83 -19.76 -31.34
C GLN A 336 -14.77 -19.33 -30.21
N VAL A 337 -15.56 -20.26 -29.65
CA VAL A 337 -16.45 -19.95 -28.52
C VAL A 337 -15.65 -19.54 -27.27
N VAL A 338 -14.52 -20.20 -27.01
CA VAL A 338 -13.61 -19.82 -25.90
C VAL A 338 -13.02 -18.42 -26.12
N LEU A 339 -12.60 -18.10 -27.35
CA LEU A 339 -12.09 -16.76 -27.70
C LEU A 339 -13.17 -15.69 -27.53
N ILE A 340 -14.42 -15.98 -27.91
CA ILE A 340 -15.56 -15.07 -27.72
C ILE A 340 -15.84 -14.86 -26.22
N ASP A 341 -15.80 -15.90 -25.40
CA ASP A 341 -15.98 -15.79 -23.94
C ASP A 341 -14.85 -14.95 -23.30
N ILE A 342 -13.59 -15.20 -23.67
CA ILE A 342 -12.44 -14.41 -23.22
C ILE A 342 -12.55 -12.96 -23.70
N ARG A 343 -12.96 -12.72 -24.95
CA ARG A 343 -13.23 -11.36 -25.46
C ARG A 343 -14.26 -10.66 -24.58
N ASN A 344 -15.35 -11.33 -24.25
CA ASN A 344 -16.39 -10.76 -23.41
C ASN A 344 -15.86 -10.44 -22.00
N MET A 345 -14.98 -11.27 -21.42
CA MET A 345 -14.34 -10.97 -20.14
C MET A 345 -13.34 -9.81 -20.23
N LEU A 346 -12.49 -9.76 -21.26
CA LEU A 346 -11.54 -8.67 -21.47
C LEU A 346 -12.25 -7.33 -21.64
N GLN A 347 -13.35 -7.33 -22.38
CA GLN A 347 -14.15 -6.14 -22.58
C GLN A 347 -14.83 -5.69 -21.26
N SER A 348 -15.21 -6.59 -20.34
CA SER A 348 -15.75 -6.21 -19.02
C SER A 348 -14.70 -5.52 -18.15
N MET A 349 -13.43 -5.87 -18.38
CA MET A 349 -12.25 -5.23 -17.80
C MET A 349 -11.78 -3.98 -18.57
N GLY A 350 -12.49 -3.59 -19.63
CA GLY A 350 -12.19 -2.41 -20.45
C GLY A 350 -11.05 -2.57 -21.44
N LYS A 351 -10.72 -3.81 -21.84
CA LYS A 351 -9.69 -4.13 -22.84
C LYS A 351 -10.30 -4.80 -24.07
N ASP A 352 -9.66 -4.59 -25.22
CA ASP A 352 -10.05 -5.23 -26.46
C ASP A 352 -9.18 -6.48 -26.70
N ILE A 353 -9.78 -7.60 -27.10
CA ILE A 353 -9.03 -8.83 -27.37
C ILE A 353 -7.97 -8.63 -28.46
N ARG A 354 -8.19 -7.71 -29.41
CA ARG A 354 -7.26 -7.34 -30.49
C ARG A 354 -5.99 -6.66 -29.98
N SER A 355 -5.96 -6.21 -28.73
CA SER A 355 -4.75 -5.67 -28.10
C SER A 355 -3.77 -6.76 -27.66
N PHE A 356 -4.15 -8.03 -27.75
CA PHE A 356 -3.32 -9.17 -27.38
C PHE A 356 -3.05 -10.07 -28.61
N PRO A 357 -1.88 -10.73 -28.68
CA PRO A 357 -1.53 -11.60 -29.80
C PRO A 357 -2.21 -12.97 -29.67
N LEU A 358 -3.55 -12.98 -29.69
CA LEU A 358 -4.41 -14.17 -29.69
C LEU A 358 -4.91 -14.47 -31.11
N PRO A 359 -5.37 -15.71 -31.40
CA PRO A 359 -6.02 -16.02 -32.66
C PRO A 359 -7.20 -15.09 -32.95
N ARG A 360 -7.45 -14.82 -34.24
CA ARG A 360 -8.60 -13.99 -34.65
C ARG A 360 -9.91 -14.74 -34.43
N ILE A 361 -10.91 -14.00 -34.01
CA ILE A 361 -12.29 -14.48 -34.00
C ILE A 361 -12.81 -14.44 -35.43
N ASP A 362 -13.41 -15.53 -35.88
CA ASP A 362 -14.09 -15.61 -37.17
C ASP A 362 -15.52 -15.10 -37.00
N ASP A 363 -15.86 -14.05 -37.76
CA ASP A 363 -17.14 -13.35 -37.71
C ASP A 363 -18.33 -14.28 -38.01
N ALA A 364 -18.10 -15.44 -38.66
CA ALA A 364 -19.13 -16.45 -38.89
C ALA A 364 -19.66 -17.12 -37.60
N TYR A 365 -18.93 -17.00 -36.49
CA TYR A 365 -19.29 -17.56 -35.18
C TYR A 365 -19.68 -16.49 -34.16
N ASP A 366 -19.73 -15.22 -34.57
CA ASP A 366 -20.05 -14.09 -33.69
C ASP A 366 -21.48 -13.58 -33.95
N ASP A 367 -22.43 -14.05 -33.13
CA ASP A 367 -23.84 -13.63 -33.20
C ASP A 367 -24.05 -12.18 -32.71
N ALA A 368 -22.98 -11.47 -32.28
CA ALA A 368 -23.06 -10.11 -31.79
C ALA A 368 -23.34 -9.11 -32.93
N SER A 369 -24.64 -8.98 -33.24
CA SER A 369 -25.25 -7.86 -33.97
C SER A 369 -24.60 -6.52 -33.58
N GLY A 370 -24.53 -5.56 -34.51
CA GLY A 370 -23.86 -4.25 -34.36
C GLY A 370 -24.36 -3.30 -33.25
N ILE A 371 -24.99 -3.82 -32.21
CA ILE A 371 -25.37 -3.14 -30.97
C ILE A 371 -24.09 -2.96 -30.11
N PRO A 372 -23.77 -1.73 -29.67
CA PRO A 372 -22.68 -1.50 -28.73
C PRO A 372 -22.82 -2.35 -27.47
N ARG A 373 -21.72 -2.99 -27.04
CA ARG A 373 -21.70 -3.92 -25.92
C ARG A 373 -22.23 -3.32 -24.62
N GLU A 374 -21.97 -2.06 -24.33
CA GLU A 374 -22.47 -1.41 -23.12
C GLU A 374 -24.01 -1.39 -23.07
N ILE A 375 -24.68 -1.36 -24.23
CA ILE A 375 -26.13 -1.50 -24.34
C ILE A 375 -26.54 -2.95 -24.13
N PHE A 376 -25.85 -3.90 -24.79
CA PHE A 376 -26.13 -5.32 -24.62
C PHE A 376 -25.97 -5.79 -23.17
N GLU A 377 -24.87 -5.41 -22.51
CA GLU A 377 -24.61 -5.71 -21.10
C GLU A 377 -25.73 -5.17 -20.20
N GLU A 378 -26.18 -3.94 -20.43
CA GLU A 378 -27.22 -3.31 -19.61
C GLU A 378 -28.61 -3.90 -19.90
N ALA A 379 -28.90 -4.25 -21.16
CA ALA A 379 -30.15 -4.89 -21.57
C ALA A 379 -30.24 -6.35 -21.10
N SER A 380 -29.10 -7.03 -20.93
CA SER A 380 -29.02 -8.44 -20.52
C SER A 380 -28.92 -8.62 -19.00
N ILE A 381 -29.13 -7.58 -18.20
CA ILE A 381 -29.16 -7.71 -16.74
C ILE A 381 -30.38 -8.54 -16.37
N ASP A 382 -30.13 -9.70 -15.73
CA ASP A 382 -31.17 -10.58 -15.24
C ASP A 382 -32.14 -9.81 -14.33
N GLN A 383 -33.43 -9.92 -14.64
CA GLN A 383 -34.48 -9.33 -13.82
C GLN A 383 -34.71 -10.23 -12.61
N ASP A 384 -34.43 -9.72 -11.42
CA ASP A 384 -34.84 -10.38 -10.19
C ASP A 384 -36.38 -10.33 -10.11
N PRO A 385 -37.09 -11.48 -10.06
CA PRO A 385 -38.54 -11.50 -9.91
C PRO A 385 -39.02 -10.73 -8.67
N GLU A 386 -38.18 -10.64 -7.62
CA GLU A 386 -38.48 -9.87 -6.42
C GLU A 386 -38.50 -8.36 -6.67
N ASP A 387 -37.72 -7.85 -7.65
CA ASP A 387 -37.62 -6.42 -7.94
C ASP A 387 -38.86 -5.86 -8.65
N VAL A 388 -39.53 -6.67 -9.47
CA VAL A 388 -40.66 -6.26 -10.32
C VAL A 388 -41.89 -5.84 -9.51
N GLY A 389 -42.03 -6.34 -8.28
CA GLY A 389 -43.14 -6.01 -7.36
C GLY A 389 -42.80 -4.99 -6.27
N LEU A 390 -41.55 -4.49 -6.20
CA LEU A 390 -41.14 -3.63 -5.08
C LEU A 390 -41.91 -2.31 -5.01
N SER A 391 -42.36 -1.78 -6.15
CA SER A 391 -43.13 -0.55 -6.22
C SER A 391 -44.38 -0.58 -5.32
N ASP A 392 -45.00 -1.76 -5.16
CA ASP A 392 -46.23 -1.91 -4.38
C ASP A 392 -45.98 -1.84 -2.87
N SER A 393 -44.75 -2.15 -2.47
CA SER A 393 -44.30 -2.18 -1.06
C SER A 393 -43.61 -0.90 -0.59
N LEU A 394 -43.51 0.11 -1.45
CA LEU A 394 -42.94 1.42 -1.09
C LEU A 394 -43.81 2.11 -0.03
N ASN A 395 -43.15 2.68 0.99
CA ASN A 395 -43.81 3.55 1.96
C ASN A 395 -44.22 4.89 1.31
N GLU A 396 -44.99 5.73 2.01
CA GLU A 396 -45.53 6.98 1.47
C GLU A 396 -44.46 7.94 0.90
N GLU A 397 -43.35 8.12 1.62
CA GLU A 397 -42.25 9.02 1.21
C GLU A 397 -41.51 8.47 -0.02
N GLN A 398 -41.25 7.16 -0.03
CA GLN A 398 -40.62 6.47 -1.15
C GLN A 398 -41.54 6.44 -2.38
N ARG A 399 -42.85 6.28 -2.17
CA ARG A 399 -43.86 6.27 -3.24
C ARG A 399 -43.99 7.63 -3.90
N ALA A 400 -44.04 8.71 -3.09
CA ALA A 400 -44.03 10.07 -3.63
C ALA A 400 -42.79 10.34 -4.47
N ALA A 401 -41.61 9.96 -3.98
CA ALA A 401 -40.36 10.06 -4.73
C ALA A 401 -40.37 9.23 -6.02
N TYR A 402 -40.88 8.00 -5.96
CA TYR A 402 -41.01 7.09 -7.10
C TYR A 402 -41.92 7.68 -8.19
N GLU A 403 -43.11 8.15 -7.81
CA GLU A 403 -44.09 8.72 -8.73
C GLU A 403 -43.57 10.00 -9.41
N GLU A 404 -42.92 10.88 -8.67
CA GLU A 404 -42.34 12.11 -9.22
C GLU A 404 -41.23 11.81 -10.24
N ILE A 405 -40.31 10.89 -9.91
CA ILE A 405 -39.23 10.47 -10.81
C ILE A 405 -39.80 9.78 -12.05
N MET A 406 -40.70 8.80 -11.87
CA MET A 406 -41.29 8.04 -12.98
C MET A 406 -42.09 8.95 -13.92
N SER A 407 -42.82 9.94 -13.38
CA SER A 407 -43.52 10.92 -14.21
C SER A 407 -42.58 11.67 -15.18
N LYS A 408 -41.38 12.06 -14.72
CA LYS A 408 -40.38 12.71 -15.59
C LYS A 408 -39.72 11.75 -16.58
N VAL A 409 -39.56 10.48 -16.21
CA VAL A 409 -39.05 9.45 -17.12
C VAL A 409 -40.08 9.14 -18.22
N ASP A 410 -41.35 8.98 -17.87
CA ASP A 410 -42.42 8.60 -18.82
C ASP A 410 -42.83 9.73 -19.76
N THR A 411 -42.67 10.99 -19.32
CA THR A 411 -42.91 12.18 -20.18
C THR A 411 -41.70 12.55 -21.04
N GLU A 412 -40.55 11.87 -20.89
CA GLU A 412 -39.28 12.14 -21.57
C GLU A 412 -38.79 13.60 -21.48
N GLN A 413 -39.29 14.36 -20.50
CA GLN A 413 -38.88 15.75 -20.28
C GLN A 413 -37.46 15.83 -19.71
N GLY A 414 -37.05 14.80 -18.96
CA GLY A 414 -35.81 14.81 -18.19
C GLY A 414 -35.92 15.75 -16.98
N ASP A 415 -35.25 15.40 -15.88
CA ASP A 415 -35.13 16.28 -14.72
C ASP A 415 -34.02 15.81 -13.79
N LEU A 416 -33.71 16.62 -12.78
CA LEU A 416 -32.63 16.37 -11.84
C LEU A 416 -33.14 16.23 -10.42
N PHE A 417 -32.84 15.09 -9.78
CA PHE A 417 -33.32 14.76 -8.44
C PHE A 417 -32.17 14.49 -7.47
N PHE A 418 -32.39 14.84 -6.20
CA PHE A 418 -31.56 14.40 -5.08
C PHE A 418 -32.43 13.72 -4.02
N VAL A 419 -32.21 12.43 -3.79
CA VAL A 419 -32.85 11.67 -2.72
C VAL A 419 -31.98 11.76 -1.46
N ASP A 420 -32.37 12.66 -0.56
CA ASP A 420 -31.77 12.84 0.76
C ASP A 420 -32.44 11.89 1.76
N GLY A 421 -31.65 11.02 2.38
CA GLY A 421 -32.17 10.20 3.45
C GLY A 421 -31.05 9.68 4.35
N PRO A 422 -31.24 9.60 5.67
CA PRO A 422 -30.29 8.95 6.56
C PRO A 422 -30.03 7.47 6.22
N GLY A 423 -29.02 6.89 6.88
CA GLY A 423 -28.80 5.44 6.86
C GLY A 423 -30.06 4.67 7.30
N GLY A 424 -30.49 3.69 6.50
CA GLY A 424 -31.62 2.82 6.84
C GLY A 424 -33.00 3.28 6.34
N THR A 425 -33.12 4.41 5.64
CA THR A 425 -34.42 4.89 5.11
C THR A 425 -34.89 4.24 3.80
N GLY A 426 -34.16 3.24 3.30
CA GLY A 426 -34.56 2.49 2.11
C GLY A 426 -34.28 3.18 0.77
N LYS A 427 -33.30 4.09 0.68
CA LYS A 427 -32.86 4.67 -0.61
C LYS A 427 -32.57 3.61 -1.69
N THR A 428 -31.75 2.61 -1.34
CA THR A 428 -31.43 1.50 -2.27
C THR A 428 -32.66 0.69 -2.65
N PHE A 429 -33.65 0.57 -1.75
CA PHE A 429 -34.91 -0.11 -2.03
C PHE A 429 -35.74 0.66 -3.07
N LEU A 430 -35.82 1.99 -2.94
CA LEU A 430 -36.41 2.87 -3.94
C LEU A 430 -35.70 2.75 -5.31
N TYR A 431 -34.37 2.71 -5.32
CA TYR A 431 -33.60 2.56 -6.56
C TYR A 431 -33.87 1.20 -7.22
N ARG A 432 -33.95 0.11 -6.44
CA ARG A 432 -34.32 -1.22 -6.97
C ARG A 432 -35.71 -1.21 -7.61
N ALA A 433 -36.70 -0.58 -6.97
CA ALA A 433 -38.04 -0.45 -7.54
C ALA A 433 -38.04 0.34 -8.87
N LEU A 434 -37.33 1.47 -8.95
CA LEU A 434 -37.19 2.25 -10.19
C LEU A 434 -36.51 1.43 -11.31
N LEU A 435 -35.41 0.76 -10.99
CA LEU A 435 -34.66 -0.07 -11.93
C LEU A 435 -35.49 -1.26 -12.42
N GLY A 436 -36.18 -1.96 -11.51
CA GLY A 436 -37.03 -3.11 -11.80
C GLY A 436 -38.16 -2.75 -12.75
N THR A 437 -38.91 -1.68 -12.46
CA THR A 437 -40.00 -1.22 -13.32
C THR A 437 -39.51 -0.85 -14.73
N LEU A 438 -38.45 -0.06 -14.84
CA LEU A 438 -37.96 0.41 -16.15
C LEU A 438 -37.38 -0.73 -16.99
N ARG A 439 -36.64 -1.66 -16.36
CA ARG A 439 -36.10 -2.84 -17.06
C ARG A 439 -37.21 -3.77 -17.51
N ASN A 440 -38.28 -3.94 -16.72
CA ASN A 440 -39.47 -4.68 -17.14
C ASN A 440 -40.19 -4.04 -18.33
N GLN A 441 -40.05 -2.72 -18.51
CA GLN A 441 -40.51 -1.99 -19.70
C GLN A 441 -39.51 -2.03 -20.88
N ASN A 442 -38.45 -2.83 -20.81
CA ASN A 442 -37.34 -2.87 -21.78
C ASN A 442 -36.62 -1.52 -21.96
N LYS A 443 -36.68 -0.63 -20.98
CA LYS A 443 -35.92 0.63 -20.97
C LYS A 443 -34.55 0.42 -20.33
N LEU A 444 -33.54 1.14 -20.83
CA LEU A 444 -32.20 1.13 -20.26
C LEU A 444 -32.15 2.06 -19.03
N ALA A 445 -31.94 1.49 -17.85
CA ALA A 445 -31.80 2.23 -16.60
C ALA A 445 -30.44 1.93 -15.95
N ILE A 446 -29.59 2.96 -15.81
CA ILE A 446 -28.20 2.82 -15.41
C ILE A 446 -28.07 3.02 -13.90
N ALA A 447 -27.55 2.00 -13.21
CA ALA A 447 -27.23 2.05 -11.78
C ALA A 447 -25.74 2.33 -11.55
N THR A 448 -25.43 3.45 -10.90
CA THR A 448 -24.06 3.80 -10.50
C THR A 448 -23.95 4.20 -9.04
N THR A 449 -22.73 4.13 -8.51
CA THR A 449 -22.40 4.62 -7.18
C THR A 449 -20.95 5.07 -7.08
N THR A 450 -20.63 5.88 -6.07
CA THR A 450 -19.26 6.33 -5.79
C THR A 450 -18.30 5.20 -5.37
N PHE A 451 -18.80 4.11 -4.75
CA PHE A 451 -17.94 3.05 -4.17
C PHE A 451 -18.23 1.66 -4.74
N GLY A 452 -17.18 0.85 -4.93
CA GLY A 452 -17.29 -0.51 -5.49
C GLY A 452 -18.28 -1.39 -4.74
N VAL A 453 -18.20 -1.43 -3.41
CA VAL A 453 -19.05 -2.32 -2.61
C VAL A 453 -20.53 -1.95 -2.68
N ALA A 454 -20.86 -0.67 -2.77
CA ALA A 454 -22.24 -0.25 -2.97
C ALA A 454 -22.77 -0.66 -4.37
N ALA A 455 -21.86 -0.80 -5.35
CA ALA A 455 -22.22 -1.19 -6.70
C ALA A 455 -22.69 -2.64 -6.75
N SER A 456 -22.07 -3.55 -5.98
CA SER A 456 -22.45 -4.96 -5.91
C SER A 456 -23.79 -5.23 -5.23
N ILE A 457 -24.40 -4.22 -4.61
CA ILE A 457 -25.70 -4.31 -3.92
C ILE A 457 -26.85 -3.96 -4.87
N MET A 458 -26.61 -3.14 -5.89
CA MET A 458 -27.62 -2.77 -6.88
C MET A 458 -27.53 -3.70 -8.10
N PRO A 459 -28.67 -4.20 -8.63
CA PRO A 459 -28.67 -5.03 -9.83
C PRO A 459 -28.02 -4.31 -11.02
N GLY A 460 -26.93 -4.87 -11.54
CA GLY A 460 -26.12 -4.27 -12.62
C GLY A 460 -25.33 -3.01 -12.21
N GLY A 461 -25.20 -2.75 -10.90
CA GLY A 461 -24.50 -1.59 -10.38
C GLY A 461 -23.02 -1.55 -10.77
N ARG A 462 -22.53 -0.37 -11.16
CA ARG A 462 -21.10 -0.10 -11.40
C ARG A 462 -20.63 1.13 -10.63
N THR A 463 -19.31 1.26 -10.43
CA THR A 463 -18.78 2.54 -9.92
C THR A 463 -18.94 3.62 -10.97
N ALA A 464 -19.29 4.84 -10.55
CA ALA A 464 -19.42 5.99 -11.43
C ALA A 464 -18.12 6.26 -12.22
N HIS A 465 -16.96 6.13 -11.56
CA HIS A 465 -15.65 6.19 -12.24
C HIS A 465 -15.55 5.18 -13.40
N SER A 466 -15.92 3.92 -13.18
CA SER A 466 -15.84 2.88 -14.22
C SER A 466 -16.86 3.07 -15.34
N ARG A 467 -18.08 3.51 -15.01
CA ARG A 467 -19.19 3.64 -15.97
C ARG A 467 -19.04 4.88 -16.84
N PHE A 468 -18.70 6.01 -16.25
CA PHE A 468 -18.59 7.29 -16.96
C PHE A 468 -17.16 7.63 -17.37
N LYS A 469 -16.19 6.74 -17.12
CA LYS A 469 -14.76 6.96 -17.42
C LYS A 469 -14.24 8.28 -16.81
N ILE A 470 -14.62 8.52 -15.55
CA ILE A 470 -14.24 9.75 -14.83
C ILE A 470 -12.72 9.72 -14.60
N PRO A 471 -11.96 10.71 -15.09
CA PRO A 471 -10.51 10.76 -14.88
C PRO A 471 -10.18 10.97 -13.40
N LEU A 472 -9.00 10.52 -12.98
CA LEU A 472 -8.52 10.68 -11.60
C LEU A 472 -8.12 12.13 -11.30
N THR A 473 -7.68 12.86 -12.31
CA THR A 473 -7.38 14.30 -12.30
C THR A 473 -8.40 15.05 -13.17
N PHE A 474 -8.98 16.11 -12.62
CA PHE A 474 -9.96 16.95 -13.31
C PHE A 474 -9.24 18.17 -13.89
N GLU A 475 -8.55 18.00 -15.02
CA GLU A 475 -7.88 19.12 -15.69
C GLU A 475 -8.80 19.82 -16.72
N ASP A 476 -9.72 19.09 -17.36
CA ASP A 476 -10.47 19.61 -18.53
C ASP A 476 -12.01 19.61 -18.44
N GLY A 477 -12.61 19.38 -17.27
CA GLY A 477 -14.07 19.58 -17.08
C GLY A 477 -15.04 18.70 -17.88
N CYS A 478 -14.53 17.76 -18.70
CA CYS A 478 -15.27 16.77 -19.50
C CYS A 478 -14.64 15.37 -19.36
N PHE A 479 -15.42 14.32 -19.67
CA PHE A 479 -14.94 12.93 -19.62
C PHE A 479 -14.19 12.49 -20.89
N SER A 480 -13.43 11.40 -20.78
CA SER A 480 -12.48 10.94 -21.79
C SER A 480 -13.07 10.07 -22.91
N PHE A 481 -14.38 10.10 -23.17
CA PHE A 481 -15.01 9.25 -24.19
C PHE A 481 -15.61 10.07 -25.35
N THR A 482 -15.49 9.56 -26.58
CA THR A 482 -15.99 10.24 -27.79
C THR A 482 -17.48 9.97 -28.02
N LYS A 483 -18.14 10.80 -28.85
CA LYS A 483 -19.58 10.65 -29.19
C LYS A 483 -19.91 9.32 -29.85
N GLU A 484 -18.94 8.72 -30.55
CA GLU A 484 -19.10 7.46 -31.26
C GLU A 484 -18.91 6.23 -30.35
N SER A 485 -18.41 6.43 -29.12
CA SER A 485 -18.14 5.35 -28.17
C SER A 485 -19.41 4.60 -27.76
N GLY A 486 -19.26 3.32 -27.42
CA GLY A 486 -20.39 2.51 -26.93
C GLY A 486 -20.97 3.05 -25.62
N THR A 487 -20.13 3.60 -24.75
CA THR A 487 -20.56 4.31 -23.54
C THR A 487 -21.43 5.53 -23.87
N ALA A 488 -21.05 6.36 -24.85
CA ALA A 488 -21.88 7.49 -25.27
C ALA A 488 -23.24 7.03 -25.82
N LYS A 489 -23.25 5.98 -26.66
CA LYS A 489 -24.49 5.40 -27.20
C LYS A 489 -25.40 4.83 -26.11
N LEU A 490 -24.84 4.14 -25.11
CA LEU A 490 -25.59 3.68 -23.94
C LEU A 490 -26.23 4.87 -23.20
N LEU A 491 -25.45 5.91 -22.90
CA LEU A 491 -25.95 7.09 -22.18
C LEU A 491 -27.03 7.83 -22.98
N GLN A 492 -26.89 7.90 -24.32
CA GLN A 492 -27.90 8.47 -25.21
C GLN A 492 -29.22 7.68 -25.18
N GLN A 493 -29.17 6.36 -25.02
CA GLN A 493 -30.37 5.50 -24.96
C GLN A 493 -30.94 5.34 -23.55
N ALA A 494 -30.18 5.66 -22.50
CA ALA A 494 -30.61 5.52 -21.12
C ALA A 494 -31.83 6.43 -20.81
N SER A 495 -32.86 5.85 -20.20
CA SER A 495 -34.04 6.58 -19.73
C SER A 495 -33.87 7.14 -18.33
N LEU A 496 -33.04 6.49 -17.51
CA LEU A 496 -32.75 6.89 -16.13
C LEU A 496 -31.28 6.63 -15.78
N ILE A 497 -30.67 7.57 -15.07
CA ILE A 497 -29.32 7.41 -14.49
C ILE A 497 -29.41 7.62 -12.98
N ILE A 498 -29.07 6.60 -12.21
CA ILE A 498 -28.98 6.66 -10.75
C ILE A 498 -27.51 6.73 -10.34
N TRP A 499 -27.19 7.63 -9.41
CA TRP A 499 -25.88 7.70 -8.75
C TRP A 499 -26.04 7.76 -7.22
N ASP A 500 -25.92 6.61 -6.56
CA ASP A 500 -25.96 6.51 -5.08
C ASP A 500 -24.60 6.87 -4.45
N LYS A 501 -24.62 7.33 -3.20
CA LYS A 501 -23.47 7.87 -2.46
C LYS A 501 -22.83 9.08 -3.13
N ALA A 502 -23.64 9.88 -3.82
CA ALA A 502 -23.22 11.12 -4.46
C ALA A 502 -22.73 12.18 -3.45
N SER A 503 -23.25 12.19 -2.21
CA SER A 503 -22.80 13.11 -1.15
C SER A 503 -21.31 12.98 -0.80
N MET A 504 -20.70 11.83 -1.10
CA MET A 504 -19.30 11.50 -0.82
C MET A 504 -18.37 11.72 -2.03
N ALA A 505 -18.93 12.02 -3.21
CA ALA A 505 -18.16 12.33 -4.41
C ALA A 505 -17.90 13.84 -4.53
N LYS A 506 -16.81 14.20 -5.19
CA LYS A 506 -16.44 15.58 -5.47
C LYS A 506 -17.39 16.17 -6.51
N ARG A 507 -17.89 17.40 -6.32
CA ARG A 507 -18.82 18.08 -7.24
C ARG A 507 -18.35 18.09 -8.69
N GLN A 508 -17.03 18.22 -8.90
CA GLN A 508 -16.41 18.25 -10.22
C GLN A 508 -16.71 16.99 -11.04
N ALA A 509 -16.91 15.84 -10.40
CA ALA A 509 -17.28 14.61 -11.08
C ALA A 509 -18.70 14.65 -11.65
N MET A 510 -19.65 15.25 -10.93
CA MET A 510 -21.03 15.41 -11.39
C MET A 510 -21.14 16.52 -12.43
N GLU A 511 -20.42 17.63 -12.24
CA GLU A 511 -20.35 18.73 -13.19
C GLU A 511 -19.73 18.28 -14.52
N ALA A 512 -18.68 17.44 -14.48
CA ALA A 512 -18.12 16.84 -15.67
C ALA A 512 -19.09 15.87 -16.37
N LEU A 513 -19.93 15.14 -15.61
CA LEU A 513 -20.99 14.31 -16.19
C LEU A 513 -22.06 15.15 -16.86
N ASP A 514 -22.47 16.26 -16.25
CA ASP A 514 -23.42 17.21 -16.84
C ASP A 514 -22.89 17.75 -18.18
N ASN A 515 -21.67 18.29 -18.19
CA ASN A 515 -21.03 18.80 -19.41
C ASN A 515 -20.92 17.73 -20.50
N SER A 516 -20.53 16.51 -20.14
CA SER A 516 -20.39 15.41 -21.08
C SER A 516 -21.75 14.99 -21.65
N LEU A 517 -22.81 14.92 -20.84
CA LEU A 517 -24.15 14.58 -21.31
C LEU A 517 -24.76 15.67 -22.18
N ARG A 518 -24.55 16.96 -21.86
CA ARG A 518 -24.94 18.08 -22.72
C ARG A 518 -24.31 17.97 -24.11
N ASP A 519 -23.03 17.62 -24.18
CA ASP A 519 -22.32 17.49 -25.44
C ASP A 519 -22.78 16.28 -26.27
N ILE A 520 -22.84 15.07 -25.68
CA ILE A 520 -23.25 13.87 -26.44
C ILE A 520 -24.73 13.88 -26.83
N MET A 521 -25.59 14.57 -26.08
CA MET A 521 -27.01 14.74 -26.41
C MET A 521 -27.26 15.89 -27.37
N GLY A 522 -26.30 16.80 -27.56
CA GLY A 522 -26.47 18.01 -28.38
C GLY A 522 -27.46 19.02 -27.80
N ARG A 523 -27.70 18.99 -26.49
CA ARG A 523 -28.66 19.85 -25.76
C ARG A 523 -27.93 20.60 -24.64
N GLN A 524 -27.32 21.74 -24.94
CA GLN A 524 -26.43 22.45 -23.99
C GLN A 524 -27.17 23.28 -22.94
N ASP A 525 -28.40 23.67 -23.22
CA ASP A 525 -29.30 24.45 -22.38
C ASP A 525 -30.00 23.61 -21.30
N LEU A 526 -30.05 22.29 -21.48
CA LEU A 526 -30.67 21.35 -20.56
C LEU A 526 -29.63 20.65 -19.70
N SER A 527 -29.84 20.66 -18.38
CA SER A 527 -29.04 19.88 -17.44
C SER A 527 -28.99 18.41 -17.86
N PHE A 528 -27.80 17.83 -17.82
CA PHE A 528 -27.46 16.48 -18.25
C PHE A 528 -27.97 16.13 -19.66
N GLY A 529 -28.04 17.14 -20.55
CA GLY A 529 -28.53 16.95 -21.91
C GLY A 529 -29.99 16.48 -21.97
N GLY A 530 -30.81 16.85 -20.98
CA GLY A 530 -32.23 16.48 -20.87
C GLY A 530 -32.46 15.02 -20.45
N LYS A 531 -31.54 14.45 -19.67
CA LYS A 531 -31.70 13.11 -19.08
C LYS A 531 -32.28 13.20 -17.67
N THR A 532 -33.06 12.19 -17.29
CA THR A 532 -33.49 12.03 -15.90
C THR A 532 -32.35 11.46 -15.08
N VAL A 533 -31.84 12.25 -14.12
CA VAL A 533 -30.71 11.88 -13.27
C VAL A 533 -31.13 11.95 -11.80
N VAL A 534 -30.89 10.86 -11.07
CA VAL A 534 -31.21 10.73 -9.65
C VAL A 534 -29.93 10.55 -8.86
N PHE A 535 -29.54 11.57 -8.11
CA PHE A 535 -28.48 11.49 -7.12
C PHE A 535 -29.03 11.00 -5.78
N GLY A 536 -28.26 10.14 -5.11
CA GLY A 536 -28.60 9.58 -3.82
C GLY A 536 -27.52 9.83 -2.79
N GLY A 537 -27.89 10.18 -1.56
CA GLY A 537 -26.87 10.37 -0.53
C GLY A 537 -27.41 10.62 0.86
N ASP A 538 -26.45 10.78 1.77
CA ASP A 538 -26.67 11.26 3.13
C ASP A 538 -25.49 12.19 3.47
N PHE A 539 -25.79 13.46 3.74
CA PHE A 539 -24.76 14.44 4.08
C PHE A 539 -24.26 14.33 5.52
N ARG A 540 -24.88 13.44 6.33
CA ARG A 540 -24.38 13.07 7.66
C ARG A 540 -23.30 11.98 7.59
N GLN A 541 -23.06 11.43 6.40
CA GLN A 541 -21.94 10.52 6.13
C GLN A 541 -20.65 11.29 5.90
N VAL A 542 -19.55 10.57 5.70
CA VAL A 542 -18.23 11.20 5.51
C VAL A 542 -18.21 12.10 4.26
N LEU A 543 -17.50 13.22 4.36
CA LEU A 543 -17.35 14.19 3.28
C LEU A 543 -16.44 13.66 2.15
N PRO A 544 -16.47 14.28 0.96
CA PRO A 544 -15.54 13.96 -0.11
C PRO A 544 -14.08 14.08 0.34
N ILE A 545 -13.25 13.13 -0.08
CA ILE A 545 -11.83 13.10 0.29
C ILE A 545 -11.08 14.15 -0.53
N VAL A 546 -10.60 15.20 0.15
CA VAL A 546 -9.65 16.19 -0.40
C VAL A 546 -8.32 16.03 0.31
N ARG A 547 -7.34 15.41 -0.36
CA ARG A 547 -6.02 15.15 0.22
C ARG A 547 -5.35 16.47 0.60
N LYS A 548 -4.85 16.57 1.84
CA LYS A 548 -4.22 17.77 2.41
C LYS A 548 -5.09 19.04 2.31
N GLY A 549 -6.40 18.88 2.10
CA GLY A 549 -7.33 19.97 1.96
C GLY A 549 -7.66 20.61 3.30
N SER A 550 -7.75 21.93 3.32
CA SER A 550 -8.39 22.66 4.41
C SER A 550 -9.88 22.34 4.48
N ARG A 551 -10.51 22.63 5.63
CA ARG A 551 -11.97 22.51 5.80
C ARG A 551 -12.75 23.24 4.70
N ALA A 552 -12.30 24.44 4.32
CA ALA A 552 -12.92 25.23 3.25
C ALA A 552 -12.87 24.50 1.90
N GLN A 553 -11.72 23.91 1.55
CA GLN A 553 -11.56 23.15 0.32
C GLN A 553 -12.40 21.86 0.31
N ILE A 554 -12.51 21.18 1.46
CA ILE A 554 -13.37 20.00 1.59
C ILE A 554 -14.84 20.37 1.37
N VAL A 555 -15.32 21.45 2.00
CA VAL A 555 -16.69 21.93 1.83
C VAL A 555 -16.92 22.38 0.38
N ASP A 556 -15.96 23.10 -0.22
CA ASP A 556 -16.04 23.52 -1.62
C ASP A 556 -16.13 22.34 -2.60
N ALA A 557 -15.53 21.19 -2.27
CA ALA A 557 -15.62 19.98 -3.08
C ALA A 557 -16.99 19.26 -2.97
N THR A 558 -17.90 19.67 -2.08
CA THR A 558 -19.19 18.99 -1.90
C THR A 558 -20.22 19.34 -2.98
N LEU A 559 -21.15 18.41 -3.25
CA LEU A 559 -22.24 18.62 -4.21
C LEU A 559 -23.08 19.87 -3.91
N ARG A 560 -23.25 20.24 -2.63
CA ARG A 560 -23.97 21.45 -2.22
C ARG A 560 -23.34 22.76 -2.68
N ARG A 561 -22.10 22.72 -3.17
CA ARG A 561 -21.38 23.86 -3.73
C ARG A 561 -21.39 23.87 -5.26
N SER A 562 -22.02 22.88 -5.88
CA SER A 562 -22.20 22.81 -7.33
C SER A 562 -23.31 23.75 -7.79
N TYR A 563 -23.19 24.26 -9.03
CA TYR A 563 -24.29 24.98 -9.69
C TYR A 563 -25.52 24.10 -9.93
N LEU A 564 -25.33 22.77 -9.96
CA LEU A 564 -26.41 21.80 -10.13
C LEU A 564 -27.34 21.72 -8.93
N TRP A 565 -26.89 22.10 -7.73
CA TRP A 565 -27.61 21.85 -6.48
C TRP A 565 -28.96 22.57 -6.40
N GLU A 566 -29.00 23.84 -6.82
CA GLU A 566 -30.20 24.68 -6.77
C GLU A 566 -31.28 24.24 -7.77
N SER A 567 -30.88 23.56 -8.85
CA SER A 567 -31.82 23.02 -9.84
C SER A 567 -32.32 21.61 -9.51
N MET A 568 -31.89 20.99 -8.41
CA MET A 568 -32.33 19.64 -8.05
C MET A 568 -33.66 19.66 -7.31
N HIS A 569 -34.52 18.70 -7.63
CA HIS A 569 -35.68 18.32 -6.83
C HIS A 569 -35.21 17.53 -5.60
N HIS A 570 -35.37 18.10 -4.41
CA HIS A 570 -34.90 17.50 -3.15
C HIS A 570 -35.98 16.62 -2.52
N LEU A 571 -35.84 15.31 -2.71
CA LEU A 571 -36.76 14.29 -2.20
C LEU A 571 -36.23 13.75 -0.86
N LYS A 572 -37.01 13.90 0.22
CA LYS A 572 -36.58 13.50 1.57
C LYS A 572 -37.20 12.18 2.01
N LEU A 573 -36.35 11.24 2.42
CA LEU A 573 -36.76 10.01 3.11
C LEU A 573 -36.34 10.10 4.58
N VAL A 574 -37.30 10.10 5.48
CA VAL A 574 -37.11 10.32 6.92
C VAL A 574 -37.36 9.05 7.72
N ARG A 575 -38.31 8.22 7.30
CA ARG A 575 -38.67 6.99 8.03
C ARG A 575 -37.53 5.98 8.00
N ASN A 576 -36.97 5.64 9.16
CA ASN A 576 -35.99 4.56 9.27
C ASN A 576 -36.68 3.21 9.10
N MET A 577 -36.30 2.45 8.08
CA MET A 577 -36.86 1.13 7.77
C MET A 577 -36.00 -0.02 8.32
N ARG A 578 -34.77 0.27 8.76
CA ARG A 578 -33.79 -0.74 9.19
C ARG A 578 -33.81 -1.00 10.68
N ALA A 579 -33.98 0.05 11.48
CA ALA A 579 -33.97 0.00 12.95
C ALA A 579 -35.38 0.26 13.52
N GLN A 580 -36.43 -0.20 12.85
CA GLN A 580 -37.81 -0.01 13.32
C GLN A 580 -38.08 -0.66 14.68
N SER A 581 -37.42 -1.78 14.95
CA SER A 581 -37.50 -2.50 16.22
C SER A 581 -36.74 -1.82 17.36
N ASP A 582 -35.89 -0.82 17.06
CA ASP A 582 -35.12 -0.08 18.05
C ASP A 582 -35.15 1.44 17.75
N PRO A 583 -36.28 2.11 18.06
CA PRO A 583 -36.44 3.54 17.81
C PRO A 583 -35.41 4.40 18.55
N TRP A 584 -34.99 3.97 19.75
CA TRP A 584 -33.98 4.69 20.53
C TRP A 584 -32.63 4.68 19.80
N PHE A 585 -32.20 3.52 19.28
CA PHE A 585 -30.97 3.43 18.51
C PHE A 585 -31.04 4.24 17.21
N ALA A 586 -32.19 4.20 16.51
CA ALA A 586 -32.40 5.00 15.31
C ALA A 586 -32.26 6.51 15.59
N GLU A 587 -32.82 6.99 16.70
CA GLU A 587 -32.71 8.39 17.11
C GLU A 587 -31.28 8.75 17.56
N TYR A 588 -30.64 7.87 18.33
CA TYR A 588 -29.24 8.00 18.75
C TYR A 588 -28.30 8.18 17.55
N LEU A 589 -28.46 7.37 16.50
CA LEU A 589 -27.67 7.51 15.27
C LEU A 589 -27.89 8.87 14.58
N LEU A 590 -29.12 9.40 14.61
CA LEU A 590 -29.41 10.73 14.05
C LEU A 590 -28.78 11.84 14.89
N ARG A 591 -28.76 11.71 16.22
CA ARG A 591 -28.05 12.66 17.11
C ARG A 591 -26.54 12.63 16.89
N ILE A 592 -25.94 11.45 16.70
CA ILE A 592 -24.53 11.34 16.29
C ILE A 592 -24.30 12.04 14.95
N GLY A 593 -25.09 11.71 13.92
CA GLY A 593 -24.94 12.30 12.58
C GLY A 593 -25.22 13.81 12.55
N GLY A 594 -26.02 14.31 13.50
CA GLY A 594 -26.29 15.72 13.71
C GLY A 594 -25.27 16.45 14.59
N GLY A 595 -24.34 15.71 15.21
CA GLY A 595 -23.34 16.28 16.13
C GLY A 595 -23.93 16.77 17.46
N THR A 596 -25.07 16.22 17.90
CA THR A 596 -25.75 16.61 19.14
C THR A 596 -25.64 15.57 20.25
N GLU A 597 -25.06 14.40 19.97
CA GLU A 597 -24.85 13.35 20.97
C GLU A 597 -23.66 13.68 21.88
N GLU A 598 -23.80 13.45 23.19
CA GLU A 598 -22.74 13.68 24.16
C GLU A 598 -21.60 12.65 24.00
N VAL A 599 -20.36 13.12 24.05
CA VAL A 599 -19.19 12.26 23.92
C VAL A 599 -18.85 11.69 25.30
N ASN A 600 -19.09 10.39 25.49
CA ASN A 600 -18.62 9.69 26.69
C ASN A 600 -17.08 9.58 26.65
N GLY A 601 -16.41 10.20 27.62
CA GLY A 601 -14.94 10.28 27.70
C GLY A 601 -14.22 9.00 28.11
N ASP A 602 -14.94 7.97 28.57
CA ASP A 602 -14.37 6.73 29.07
C ASP A 602 -14.45 5.62 28.02
N GLY A 603 -13.59 5.71 27.01
CA GLY A 603 -13.32 4.60 26.10
C GLY A 603 -12.30 3.65 26.73
N ASP A 604 -12.77 2.54 27.30
CA ASP A 604 -11.92 1.46 27.80
C ASP A 604 -11.00 0.97 26.65
N LYS A 605 -9.67 1.16 26.80
CA LYS A 605 -8.68 0.98 25.71
C LYS A 605 -8.28 -0.47 25.47
N ASP A 606 -9.09 -1.42 25.91
CA ASP A 606 -8.72 -2.84 25.85
C ASP A 606 -9.14 -3.46 24.51
N LEU A 607 -8.17 -3.56 23.61
CA LEU A 607 -8.35 -4.18 22.29
C LEU A 607 -8.76 -5.66 22.39
N ASP A 608 -8.31 -6.38 23.42
CA ASP A 608 -8.67 -7.81 23.58
C ASP A 608 -10.15 -7.97 23.92
N ARG A 609 -10.69 -7.09 24.78
CA ARG A 609 -12.13 -7.04 25.06
C ARG A 609 -12.95 -6.73 23.83
N LEU A 610 -12.51 -5.79 22.99
CA LEU A 610 -13.20 -5.46 21.74
C LEU A 610 -13.22 -6.67 20.78
N ILE A 611 -12.07 -7.34 20.63
CA ILE A 611 -11.96 -8.54 19.79
C ILE A 611 -12.90 -9.63 20.30
N GLU A 612 -12.91 -9.93 21.60
CA GLU A 612 -13.79 -10.97 22.16
C GLU A 612 -15.29 -10.60 22.05
N CYS A 613 -15.62 -9.31 22.15
CA CYS A 613 -16.99 -8.84 21.99
C CYS A 613 -17.52 -9.04 20.56
N ILE A 614 -16.71 -8.75 19.54
CA ILE A 614 -17.13 -8.84 18.13
C ILE A 614 -16.94 -10.26 17.58
N PHE A 615 -15.86 -10.94 17.98
CA PHE A 615 -15.50 -12.29 17.53
C PHE A 615 -15.44 -13.31 18.69
N PRO A 616 -16.54 -13.53 19.43
CA PRO A 616 -16.57 -14.45 20.56
C PRO A 616 -16.29 -15.90 20.13
N ASN A 617 -15.38 -16.58 20.84
CA ASN A 617 -14.98 -17.96 20.49
C ASN A 617 -14.52 -18.11 19.02
N LEU A 618 -13.73 -17.16 18.51
CA LEU A 618 -13.25 -17.11 17.11
C LEU A 618 -12.85 -18.49 16.53
N ASN A 619 -12.05 -19.25 17.28
CA ASN A 619 -11.52 -20.53 16.82
C ASN A 619 -12.56 -21.66 16.74
N ALA A 620 -13.59 -21.63 17.58
CA ALA A 620 -14.67 -22.62 17.51
C ALA A 620 -15.55 -22.41 16.27
N ASN A 621 -15.61 -21.17 15.76
CA ASN A 621 -16.51 -20.78 14.68
C ASN A 621 -15.80 -20.54 13.33
N MET A 622 -14.51 -20.85 13.20
CA MET A 622 -13.71 -20.51 12.03
C MET A 622 -14.16 -21.18 10.73
N THR A 623 -14.79 -22.34 10.82
CA THR A 623 -15.34 -23.07 9.66
C THR A 623 -16.71 -22.54 9.25
N ASN A 624 -17.37 -21.78 10.11
CA ASN A 624 -18.66 -21.17 9.84
C ASN A 624 -18.47 -19.89 9.02
N LYS A 625 -18.78 -19.98 7.72
CA LYS A 625 -18.70 -18.86 6.78
C LYS A 625 -19.55 -17.68 7.25
N ASP A 626 -20.78 -17.92 7.69
CA ASP A 626 -21.70 -16.85 8.07
C ASP A 626 -21.23 -16.14 9.33
N TYR A 627 -20.59 -16.87 10.25
CA TYR A 627 -19.98 -16.27 11.43
C TYR A 627 -18.89 -15.26 11.07
N ILE A 628 -17.90 -15.67 10.26
CA ILE A 628 -16.75 -14.83 9.88
C ILE A 628 -17.19 -13.61 9.07
N THR A 629 -18.21 -13.78 8.24
CA THR A 629 -18.60 -12.78 7.25
C THR A 629 -19.58 -11.75 7.77
N SER A 630 -20.39 -12.10 8.77
CA SER A 630 -21.32 -11.18 9.43
C SER A 630 -20.68 -10.29 10.51
N ARG A 631 -19.34 -10.30 10.61
CA ARG A 631 -18.56 -9.57 11.61
C ARG A 631 -17.45 -8.73 10.97
N ALA A 632 -17.18 -7.55 11.54
CA ALA A 632 -15.99 -6.77 11.24
C ALA A 632 -15.75 -5.70 12.31
N ILE A 633 -14.50 -5.45 12.68
CA ILE A 633 -14.11 -4.31 13.52
C ILE A 633 -13.89 -3.08 12.64
N LEU A 634 -14.47 -1.94 12.99
CA LEU A 634 -14.26 -0.69 12.24
C LEU A 634 -13.24 0.23 12.91
N CYS A 635 -12.41 0.86 12.08
CA CYS A 635 -11.38 1.80 12.52
C CYS A 635 -11.38 3.08 11.67
N THR A 636 -10.83 4.16 12.21
CA THR A 636 -10.69 5.44 11.47
C THR A 636 -9.43 5.49 10.61
N CYS A 637 -8.34 4.81 11.01
CA CYS A 637 -7.04 4.83 10.33
C CYS A 637 -6.62 3.45 9.84
N ASN A 638 -5.89 3.39 8.73
CA ASN A 638 -5.34 2.13 8.19
C ASN A 638 -4.36 1.44 9.15
N ASP A 639 -3.53 2.20 9.87
CA ASP A 639 -2.54 1.62 10.80
C ASP A 639 -3.20 0.76 11.89
N TRP A 640 -4.33 1.22 12.43
CA TRP A 640 -5.13 0.42 13.39
C TRP A 640 -5.73 -0.81 12.74
N VAL A 641 -6.23 -0.69 11.50
CA VAL A 641 -6.74 -1.84 10.73
C VAL A 641 -5.66 -2.90 10.56
N ASP A 642 -4.44 -2.50 10.21
CA ASP A 642 -3.32 -3.43 10.03
C ASP A 642 -2.91 -4.10 11.34
N ASN A 643 -2.77 -3.32 12.41
CA ASN A 643 -2.42 -3.85 13.74
C ASN A 643 -3.45 -4.89 14.24
N ILE A 644 -4.75 -4.60 14.09
CA ILE A 644 -5.82 -5.50 14.52
C ILE A 644 -5.84 -6.75 13.65
N ASN A 645 -5.74 -6.61 12.33
CA ASN A 645 -5.73 -7.76 11.42
C ASN A 645 -4.52 -8.69 11.67
N ILE A 646 -3.33 -8.15 11.95
CA ILE A 646 -2.14 -8.92 12.32
C ILE A 646 -2.37 -9.70 13.63
N LYS A 647 -2.98 -9.06 14.63
CA LYS A 647 -3.33 -9.74 15.89
C LYS A 647 -4.36 -10.86 15.66
N MET A 648 -5.42 -10.57 14.91
CA MET A 648 -6.50 -11.51 14.61
C MET A 648 -6.01 -12.75 13.86
N ILE A 649 -5.18 -12.60 12.82
CA ILE A 649 -4.65 -13.75 12.08
C ILE A 649 -3.68 -14.58 12.92
N GLY A 650 -2.98 -13.96 13.88
CA GLY A 650 -2.17 -14.66 14.87
C GLY A 650 -3.01 -15.56 15.79
N MET A 651 -4.18 -15.09 16.21
CA MET A 651 -5.11 -15.84 17.06
C MET A 651 -5.92 -16.92 16.32
N PHE A 652 -6.13 -16.73 15.02
CA PHE A 652 -6.89 -17.65 14.15
C PHE A 652 -6.13 -18.98 13.98
N GLN A 653 -6.68 -20.12 14.40
CA GLN A 653 -6.02 -21.43 14.21
C GLN A 653 -5.99 -21.85 12.72
N GLY A 654 -5.12 -22.80 12.40
CA GLY A 654 -4.90 -23.30 11.04
C GLY A 654 -3.48 -23.03 10.54
N GLU A 655 -3.12 -23.74 9.48
CA GLU A 655 -1.82 -23.58 8.82
C GLU A 655 -1.70 -22.19 8.19
N GLU A 656 -0.58 -21.52 8.46
CA GLU A 656 -0.28 -20.19 7.92
C GLU A 656 0.39 -20.33 6.55
N MET A 657 -0.18 -19.67 5.54
CA MET A 657 0.46 -19.44 4.25
C MET A 657 1.00 -18.01 4.21
N VAL A 658 2.26 -17.86 3.78
CA VAL A 658 2.95 -16.58 3.72
C VAL A 658 3.34 -16.27 2.28
N TYR A 659 2.92 -15.10 1.79
CA TYR A 659 3.30 -14.60 0.47
C TYR A 659 4.12 -13.31 0.60
N HIS A 660 5.34 -13.33 0.10
CA HIS A 660 6.22 -12.15 -0.02
C HIS A 660 5.93 -11.39 -1.31
N SER A 661 5.90 -10.07 -1.28
CA SER A 661 5.77 -9.26 -2.49
C SER A 661 7.10 -9.12 -3.23
N PHE A 662 7.02 -8.75 -4.51
CA PHE A 662 8.19 -8.36 -5.31
C PHE A 662 8.14 -6.86 -5.56
N ASP A 663 9.12 -6.15 -5.02
CA ASP A 663 9.10 -4.69 -4.92
C ASP A 663 10.23 -4.08 -5.75
N SER A 664 9.93 -3.01 -6.50
CA SER A 664 10.91 -2.30 -7.32
C SER A 664 10.66 -0.79 -7.36
N ALA A 665 11.75 -0.04 -7.56
CA ALA A 665 11.71 1.39 -7.87
C ALA A 665 12.03 1.58 -9.36
N ILE A 666 11.16 2.26 -10.10
CA ILE A 666 11.30 2.39 -11.57
C ILE A 666 12.42 3.39 -11.92
N ASP A 667 12.43 4.53 -11.22
CA ASP A 667 13.32 5.66 -11.52
C ASP A 667 14.63 5.60 -10.73
N ASP A 668 15.15 4.39 -10.47
CA ASP A 668 16.33 4.16 -9.65
C ASP A 668 17.44 3.38 -10.38
N PRO A 669 18.06 3.97 -11.41
CA PRO A 669 19.08 3.29 -12.23
C PRO A 669 20.36 2.92 -11.44
N HIS A 670 20.53 3.50 -10.25
CA HIS A 670 21.68 3.26 -9.39
C HIS A 670 21.34 2.47 -8.12
N ASN A 671 20.10 1.94 -8.00
CA ASN A 671 19.62 1.18 -6.85
C ASN A 671 19.90 1.88 -5.51
N TYR A 672 19.66 3.19 -5.45
CA TYR A 672 19.71 3.99 -4.22
C TYR A 672 18.72 3.51 -3.16
N TYR A 673 17.61 2.89 -3.57
CA TYR A 673 16.57 2.34 -2.71
C TYR A 673 16.73 0.82 -2.59
N PRO A 674 17.35 0.32 -1.50
CA PRO A 674 17.51 -1.11 -1.31
C PRO A 674 16.16 -1.80 -1.10
N SER A 675 16.04 -3.06 -1.53
CA SER A 675 14.78 -3.83 -1.46
C SER A 675 14.24 -3.93 -0.03
N GLU A 676 15.08 -3.97 0.99
CA GLU A 676 14.68 -4.00 2.40
C GLU A 676 13.94 -2.73 2.80
N PHE A 677 14.36 -1.57 2.27
CA PHE A 677 13.63 -0.31 2.48
C PHE A 677 12.28 -0.36 1.76
N LEU A 678 12.26 -0.80 0.50
CA LEU A 678 11.02 -0.93 -0.28
C LEU A 678 9.99 -1.85 0.39
N ASN A 679 10.45 -2.99 0.91
CA ASN A 679 9.63 -3.97 1.61
C ASN A 679 8.99 -3.41 2.90
N THR A 680 9.57 -2.35 3.50
CA THR A 680 8.98 -1.69 4.68
C THR A 680 7.83 -0.75 4.33
N LEU A 681 7.72 -0.34 3.07
CA LEU A 681 6.68 0.60 2.63
C LEU A 681 5.36 -0.13 2.49
N THR A 682 4.29 0.44 3.05
CA THR A 682 2.91 0.01 2.76
C THR A 682 2.05 1.24 2.43
N PRO A 683 2.25 1.83 1.24
CA PRO A 683 1.49 3.01 0.81
C PRO A 683 -0.01 2.69 0.64
N ASN A 684 -0.85 3.73 0.61
CA ASN A 684 -2.30 3.51 0.61
C ASN A 684 -2.76 2.81 -0.67
N GLY A 685 -3.55 1.76 -0.51
CA GLY A 685 -4.09 0.98 -1.63
C GLY A 685 -3.17 -0.14 -2.11
N LEU A 686 -1.96 -0.27 -1.54
CA LEU A 686 -1.10 -1.43 -1.77
C LEU A 686 -1.29 -2.49 -0.68
N PRO A 687 -1.22 -3.79 -1.03
CA PRO A 687 -1.14 -4.87 -0.06
C PRO A 687 0.21 -4.81 0.69
N PRO A 688 0.29 -5.38 1.90
CA PRO A 688 1.55 -5.47 2.65
C PRO A 688 2.58 -6.33 1.91
N HIS A 689 3.87 -6.09 2.16
CA HIS A 689 4.94 -6.93 1.64
C HIS A 689 4.77 -8.39 2.08
N LEU A 690 4.57 -8.59 3.38
CA LEU A 690 4.34 -9.88 3.99
C LEU A 690 2.83 -10.12 4.16
N LEU A 691 2.26 -10.99 3.33
CA LEU A 691 0.85 -11.34 3.39
C LEU A 691 0.66 -12.71 4.05
N LYS A 692 0.28 -12.68 5.32
CA LYS A 692 0.00 -13.87 6.15
C LYS A 692 -1.49 -14.21 6.10
N LEU A 693 -1.83 -15.41 5.64
CA LEU A 693 -3.21 -15.84 5.45
C LEU A 693 -3.42 -17.26 6.00
N LYS A 694 -4.67 -17.58 6.31
CA LYS A 694 -5.11 -18.91 6.74
C LYS A 694 -6.41 -19.28 6.02
N ILE A 695 -6.66 -20.56 5.78
CA ILE A 695 -7.91 -21.01 5.14
C ILE A 695 -9.10 -20.55 6.00
N GLY A 696 -10.13 -19.99 5.38
CA GLY A 696 -11.33 -19.48 6.07
C GLY A 696 -11.22 -18.03 6.56
N CYS A 697 -10.03 -17.40 6.52
CA CYS A 697 -9.92 -16.00 6.95
C CYS A 697 -10.62 -15.04 5.95
N PRO A 698 -11.22 -13.94 6.44
CA PRO A 698 -11.83 -12.92 5.60
C PRO A 698 -10.73 -12.01 5.02
N ILE A 699 -10.85 -11.73 3.72
CA ILE A 699 -9.98 -10.81 2.97
C ILE A 699 -10.84 -9.77 2.24
N ILE A 700 -10.22 -8.70 1.78
CA ILE A 700 -10.87 -7.64 1.00
C ILE A 700 -10.01 -7.27 -0.20
N LEU A 701 -10.65 -7.10 -1.35
CA LEU A 701 -9.99 -6.75 -2.61
C LEU A 701 -9.62 -5.26 -2.63
N LEU A 702 -8.42 -4.93 -3.10
CA LEU A 702 -7.88 -3.56 -3.08
C LEU A 702 -7.94 -2.85 -4.44
N LYS A 703 -8.22 -3.58 -5.51
CA LYS A 703 -8.27 -3.08 -6.88
C LYS A 703 -9.51 -3.60 -7.61
N ASN A 704 -10.00 -2.81 -8.55
CA ASN A 704 -11.03 -3.27 -9.48
C ASN A 704 -10.39 -4.27 -10.46
N ILE A 705 -10.85 -5.52 -10.45
CA ILE A 705 -10.41 -6.56 -11.38
C ILE A 705 -11.50 -6.80 -12.43
N ASP A 706 -12.69 -7.18 -11.99
CA ASP A 706 -13.85 -7.44 -12.84
C ASP A 706 -15.13 -6.96 -12.12
N PRO A 707 -15.36 -5.63 -12.07
CA PRO A 707 -16.45 -5.06 -11.28
C PRO A 707 -17.84 -5.57 -11.68
N ALA A 708 -18.04 -5.85 -12.98
CA ALA A 708 -19.30 -6.38 -13.50
C ALA A 708 -19.67 -7.76 -12.94
N ASN A 709 -18.67 -8.50 -12.45
CA ASN A 709 -18.80 -9.83 -11.87
C ASN A 709 -18.54 -9.85 -10.36
N GLY A 710 -18.57 -8.68 -9.70
CA GLY A 710 -18.44 -8.55 -8.25
C GLY A 710 -17.01 -8.42 -7.73
N LEU A 711 -15.99 -8.36 -8.58
CA LEU A 711 -14.59 -8.19 -8.17
C LEU A 711 -14.16 -6.72 -8.28
N CYS A 712 -14.63 -5.91 -7.33
CA CYS A 712 -14.33 -4.49 -7.23
C CYS A 712 -13.53 -4.18 -5.95
N ASN A 713 -12.92 -3.00 -5.89
CA ASN A 713 -12.24 -2.53 -4.70
C ASN A 713 -13.23 -2.45 -3.52
N GLY A 714 -12.93 -3.21 -2.47
CA GLY A 714 -13.75 -3.37 -1.28
C GLY A 714 -14.56 -4.66 -1.23
N THR A 715 -14.59 -5.49 -2.30
CA THR A 715 -15.27 -6.79 -2.26
C THR A 715 -14.67 -7.65 -1.15
N ARG A 716 -15.51 -8.08 -0.20
CA ARG A 716 -15.12 -9.03 0.84
C ARG A 716 -15.17 -10.45 0.28
N LEU A 717 -14.10 -11.21 0.54
CA LEU A 717 -13.98 -12.62 0.16
C LEU A 717 -13.56 -13.45 1.37
N VAL A 718 -13.77 -14.76 1.29
CA VAL A 718 -13.20 -15.74 2.21
C VAL A 718 -12.22 -16.63 1.46
N VAL A 719 -11.06 -16.88 2.05
CA VAL A 719 -10.06 -17.79 1.49
C VAL A 719 -10.54 -19.23 1.56
N ARG A 720 -10.48 -19.95 0.44
CA ARG A 720 -10.85 -21.37 0.33
C ARG A 720 -9.66 -22.29 0.10
N GLY A 721 -8.62 -21.80 -0.56
CA GLY A 721 -7.41 -22.57 -0.81
C GLY A 721 -6.24 -21.69 -1.18
N PHE A 722 -5.05 -22.26 -1.04
CA PHE A 722 -3.79 -21.63 -1.40
C PHE A 722 -3.11 -22.43 -2.49
N GLN A 723 -2.59 -21.72 -3.47
CA GLN A 723 -1.56 -22.22 -4.37
C GLN A 723 -0.35 -21.29 -4.28
N LYS A 724 0.76 -21.64 -4.92
CA LYS A 724 1.97 -20.80 -4.90
C LYS A 724 1.73 -19.47 -5.64
N ASN A 725 1.04 -19.52 -6.77
CA ASN A 725 0.87 -18.37 -7.67
C ASN A 725 -0.58 -17.84 -7.73
N SER A 726 -1.51 -18.48 -7.02
CA SER A 726 -2.92 -18.07 -6.97
C SER A 726 -3.56 -18.29 -5.59
N ILE A 727 -4.56 -17.46 -5.29
CA ILE A 727 -5.44 -17.63 -4.12
C ILE A 727 -6.84 -17.96 -4.61
N ASP A 728 -7.37 -19.08 -4.13
CA ASP A 728 -8.76 -19.47 -4.34
C ASP A 728 -9.63 -18.86 -3.24
N ALA A 729 -10.59 -18.04 -3.65
CA ALA A 729 -11.44 -17.28 -2.76
C ALA A 729 -12.91 -17.33 -3.19
N GLU A 730 -13.80 -17.01 -2.27
CA GLU A 730 -15.24 -16.98 -2.52
C GLU A 730 -15.81 -15.61 -2.16
N ILE A 731 -16.62 -15.04 -3.06
CA ILE A 731 -17.32 -13.78 -2.82
C ILE A 731 -18.37 -13.98 -1.73
N VAL A 732 -18.41 -13.05 -0.79
CA VAL A 732 -19.23 -13.19 0.42
C VAL A 732 -20.55 -12.41 0.35
N LEU A 733 -20.53 -11.22 -0.26
CA LEU A 733 -21.63 -10.26 -0.20
C LEU A 733 -22.08 -9.86 -1.61
N GLY A 734 -23.34 -9.41 -1.72
CA GLY A 734 -23.93 -8.87 -2.94
C GLY A 734 -24.43 -9.93 -3.91
N GLN A 735 -24.83 -9.50 -5.11
CA GLN A 735 -25.45 -10.35 -6.15
C GLN A 735 -24.58 -11.54 -6.60
N HIS A 736 -23.28 -11.51 -6.31
CA HIS A 736 -22.32 -12.56 -6.69
C HIS A 736 -21.84 -13.40 -5.49
N ALA A 737 -22.51 -13.32 -4.34
CA ALA A 737 -22.18 -14.14 -3.18
C ALA A 737 -22.19 -15.65 -3.52
N GLY A 738 -21.22 -16.39 -3.01
CA GLY A 738 -21.04 -17.82 -3.29
C GLY A 738 -20.17 -18.13 -4.52
N LYS A 739 -19.91 -17.14 -5.39
CA LYS A 739 -19.06 -17.33 -6.57
C LYS A 739 -17.60 -17.53 -6.16
N ARG A 740 -17.00 -18.64 -6.63
CA ARG A 740 -15.57 -18.95 -6.48
C ARG A 740 -14.74 -18.23 -7.54
N VAL A 741 -13.60 -17.68 -7.12
CA VAL A 741 -12.70 -16.86 -7.95
C VAL A 741 -11.24 -17.18 -7.63
N PHE A 742 -10.38 -17.09 -8.65
CA PHE A 742 -8.94 -17.24 -8.50
C PHE A 742 -8.27 -15.88 -8.64
N LEU A 743 -7.45 -15.51 -7.67
CA LEU A 743 -6.76 -14.23 -7.62
C LEU A 743 -5.26 -14.45 -7.88
N PRO A 744 -4.69 -13.92 -8.97
CA PRO A 744 -3.25 -13.96 -9.20
C PRO A 744 -2.54 -12.80 -8.50
N ARG A 745 -1.21 -12.87 -8.42
CA ARG A 745 -0.37 -11.71 -8.11
C ARG A 745 -0.41 -10.74 -9.28
N ILE A 746 -0.68 -9.47 -9.02
CA ILE A 746 -0.72 -8.43 -10.05
C ILE A 746 0.27 -7.31 -9.72
N LEU A 747 0.68 -6.57 -10.73
CA LEU A 747 1.51 -5.38 -10.54
C LEU A 747 0.64 -4.21 -10.04
N LEU A 748 1.07 -3.62 -8.93
CA LEU A 748 0.38 -2.52 -8.26
C LEU A 748 1.34 -1.35 -8.09
N CYS A 749 0.85 -0.15 -8.40
CA CYS A 749 1.53 1.10 -8.15
C CYS A 749 0.71 1.90 -7.13
N PRO A 750 1.35 2.68 -6.23
CA PRO A 750 0.66 3.69 -5.46
C PRO A 750 -0.04 4.70 -6.38
N SER A 751 -1.04 5.41 -5.86
CA SER A 751 -1.68 6.50 -6.61
C SER A 751 -0.67 7.61 -6.90
N ASP A 752 -0.73 8.20 -8.10
CA ASP A 752 0.14 9.31 -8.55
C ASP A 752 0.18 10.51 -7.58
N ASP A 753 -0.88 10.69 -6.80
CA ASP A 753 -1.04 11.73 -5.78
C ASP A 753 -0.21 11.48 -4.48
N GLU A 754 0.43 10.33 -4.31
CA GLU A 754 1.39 10.13 -3.22
C GLU A 754 2.74 10.73 -3.64
N MET A 755 3.14 11.83 -3.01
CA MET A 755 4.45 12.46 -3.20
C MET A 755 5.58 11.57 -2.68
N SER A 756 5.82 10.46 -3.38
CA SER A 756 6.99 9.61 -3.23
C SER A 756 8.13 10.19 -4.08
N PRO A 757 9.38 10.21 -3.58
CA PRO A 757 10.51 10.71 -4.35
C PRO A 757 10.93 9.78 -5.51
N PHE A 758 10.22 8.67 -5.72
CA PHE A 758 10.42 7.69 -6.78
C PHE A 758 9.10 6.95 -7.08
N GLN A 759 8.96 6.43 -8.29
CA GLN A 759 7.86 5.54 -8.65
C GLN A 759 8.07 4.13 -8.08
N PHE A 760 7.16 3.72 -7.18
CA PHE A 760 7.19 2.43 -6.52
C PHE A 760 6.27 1.42 -7.21
N LYS A 761 6.73 0.19 -7.40
CA LYS A 761 5.96 -0.94 -7.92
C LYS A 761 6.02 -2.10 -6.94
N ARG A 762 4.87 -2.72 -6.70
CA ARG A 762 4.73 -3.94 -5.89
C ARG A 762 3.93 -4.98 -6.67
N LYS A 763 4.53 -6.14 -6.95
CA LYS A 763 3.82 -7.33 -7.45
C LYS A 763 3.40 -8.20 -6.27
N GLN A 764 2.09 -8.28 -6.03
CA GLN A 764 1.50 -9.02 -4.92
C GLN A 764 0.02 -9.33 -5.20
N PHE A 765 -0.57 -10.26 -4.46
CA PHE A 765 -2.03 -10.46 -4.49
C PHE A 765 -2.74 -9.16 -4.08
N PRO A 766 -3.76 -8.70 -4.83
CA PRO A 766 -4.39 -7.39 -4.62
C PRO A 766 -5.41 -7.40 -3.47
N ILE A 767 -5.03 -7.97 -2.33
CA ILE A 767 -5.90 -8.21 -1.17
C ILE A 767 -5.21 -7.85 0.14
N ARG A 768 -6.03 -7.64 1.18
CA ARG A 768 -5.59 -7.61 2.58
C ARG A 768 -6.58 -8.36 3.47
N LEU A 769 -6.17 -8.70 4.69
CA LEU A 769 -7.07 -9.24 5.71
C LEU A 769 -8.22 -8.26 6.02
N SER A 770 -9.39 -8.80 6.35
CA SER A 770 -10.62 -8.01 6.55
C SER A 770 -11.42 -8.40 7.81
N PHE A 771 -10.73 -8.80 8.88
CA PHE A 771 -11.33 -8.86 10.22
C PHE A 771 -11.64 -7.45 10.72
N ALA A 772 -10.72 -6.51 10.44
CA ALA A 772 -10.92 -5.08 10.60
C ALA A 772 -10.88 -4.35 9.26
N MET A 773 -11.58 -3.22 9.16
CA MET A 773 -11.51 -2.31 8.01
C MET A 773 -11.81 -0.86 8.40
N THR A 774 -11.50 0.09 7.52
CA THR A 774 -11.80 1.49 7.82
C THR A 774 -13.29 1.79 7.67
N VAL A 775 -13.79 2.76 8.44
CA VAL A 775 -15.17 3.27 8.30
C VAL A 775 -15.45 3.70 6.87
N ASN A 776 -14.47 4.31 6.17
CA ASN A 776 -14.62 4.68 4.76
C ASN A 776 -14.86 3.47 3.85
N LYS A 777 -14.23 2.32 4.14
CA LYS A 777 -14.38 1.08 3.34
C LYS A 777 -15.66 0.30 3.67
N SER A 778 -16.22 0.47 4.87
CA SER A 778 -17.49 -0.16 5.25
C SER A 778 -18.74 0.57 4.75
N GLN A 779 -18.59 1.79 4.21
CA GLN A 779 -19.73 2.56 3.70
C GLN A 779 -20.51 1.80 2.62
N GLY A 780 -21.83 1.75 2.80
CA GLY A 780 -22.74 1.01 1.92
C GLY A 780 -22.92 -0.46 2.29
N GLN A 781 -22.08 -1.03 3.17
CA GLN A 781 -22.24 -2.40 3.64
C GLN A 781 -23.21 -2.49 4.82
N THR A 782 -23.88 -3.64 4.95
CA THR A 782 -24.61 -4.00 6.17
C THR A 782 -23.88 -5.16 6.82
N ILE A 783 -23.29 -4.91 7.98
CA ILE A 783 -22.54 -5.90 8.75
C ILE A 783 -23.32 -6.09 10.06
N PRO A 784 -23.85 -7.30 10.34
CA PRO A 784 -24.71 -7.51 11.51
C PRO A 784 -24.03 -7.26 12.87
N ASN A 785 -22.73 -7.51 12.98
CA ASN A 785 -21.97 -7.36 14.23
C ASN A 785 -20.72 -6.52 13.97
N VAL A 786 -20.62 -5.34 14.60
CA VAL A 786 -19.60 -4.32 14.32
C VAL A 786 -19.01 -3.72 15.58
#